data_AF-A0A1J5X5P9-F1
#
_entry.id   AF-A0A1J5X5P9-F1
#
_cell.length_a   1.000
_cell.length_b   1.000
_cell.length_c   1.000
_cell.angle_alpha   90.00
_cell.angle_beta   90.00
_cell.angle_gamma   90.00
#
_symmetry.space_group_name_H-M   'P 1'
#
loop_
_entity.id
_entity.type
_entity.pdbx_description
1 polymer ?
#
loop_
_entity_poly.entity_id
_entity_poly.type
_entity_poly.pdbx_seq_one_letter_code
_entity_poly.pdbx_strand_id
1 'polypeptide(L)'
;MVPGEMRTLKHKNIFFVFTHQSLFLFPENEYSHFQQDKEGCVCLKRKYLSEVTDRDVERIICIVCHEEAALEDFVSPLCRQMHFVLCRACVEYLKGRTDKSEVACPYCKEKRGDKAYQEEILGALFSLMSRQTLNRLELRPDTEVKTVTELTRETKVVLSNIAISDCLFFSLLSRTTTEITNSISIFGHNSYLDCCIWEYGRRTRNPATLCSDGYTGEEMKQIHENIKTIPGKSIQFDAAHINAKGDGICVLPRLLDCVDGHILELSLESSQMCREEILRTENSSLWVGKVKKIHLEDYAIEILPKLRIHGENEMEELELNAGKAEHITRILKNENNSIWVGKVKNLGLSGYTMKMLPKLGFHEENVLGRLFLYGRYPGYPAEMFKPDNTVWVGKVKELGLCENVIEILPKLRLHRENVMEVFDLDANHPEYIYEILKTKNSSIWLGKIKKLKLRYYAVEILPKLRIHEENVMEVLELDVEYSREIAQTLKMKRESIWVGKVKKLVLERDTVRILPKLRIHKENVMEEFLFFAEKASYIAKILKTENNSIWIGKVRRLILENYAIQTLPKLRMHEEDELEELGLWANKLKHITGMPEEEDNSIWTGKAKKLVLTEHAVRLLPKLRIHEESVVEELRMDENDTGSFTGILGIEDKNIVGWVGKVKRLEFSGHAVNIFPKLGLNEENEIEELVFFSHGFEHIVEMLRTKDSSIWIGKMRRLKLRNSTIEILPKLRLNEENVIEELDLSAEEAEYVAGMLGVENKNILGWIRNVKKLKLGGHAVNIFPRIGLHEENEIEELVLDTYNKHECVAEIEGMERNSIWTGKMKRLKLTGYAVGILPKLRIHGESVMEELRLKAKHPGYITEILKEERNSIWIGKIRKISLEGYTKEIENKLDFTLIAPDCQEENEDAA
;
A
#
# COMPACT_ATOMS: atom_id res chain seq x y z
N MET A 1 -8.80 13.71 22.07
CA MET A 1 -9.33 13.82 23.45
C MET A 1 -10.84 13.97 23.34
N VAL A 2 -11.61 13.15 24.05
CA VAL A 2 -13.08 13.24 24.07
C VAL A 2 -13.50 14.04 25.30
N PRO A 3 -14.36 15.07 25.18
CA PRO A 3 -14.91 15.80 26.32
C PRO A 3 -15.81 14.92 27.20
N GLY A 4 -15.61 14.95 28.52
CA GLY A 4 -16.57 14.44 29.50
C GLY A 4 -16.43 12.97 29.92
N GLU A 5 -15.21 12.46 30.10
CA GLU A 5 -14.92 11.34 31.01
C GLU A 5 -14.31 11.91 32.29
N MET A 6 -14.71 11.40 33.46
CA MET A 6 -14.05 11.73 34.73
C MET A 6 -12.57 11.36 34.61
N ARG A 7 -11.71 12.37 34.57
CA ARG A 7 -10.27 12.14 34.49
C ARG A 7 -9.79 11.85 35.91
N THR A 8 -9.13 10.71 36.11
CA THR A 8 -8.35 10.47 37.33
C THR A 8 -6.91 10.27 36.89
N LEU A 9 -5.98 11.03 37.50
CA LEU A 9 -4.56 10.88 37.26
C LEU A 9 -3.90 10.24 38.48
N LYS A 10 -3.09 9.21 38.29
CA LYS A 10 -2.35 8.55 39.38
C LYS A 10 -0.94 9.13 39.49
N HIS A 11 -0.47 9.26 40.73
CA HIS A 11 0.95 9.49 41.05
C HIS A 11 1.30 8.72 42.32
N LYS A 12 2.07 7.65 42.18
CA LYS A 12 2.38 6.72 43.29
C LYS A 12 1.09 6.29 43.99
N ASN A 13 0.94 6.60 45.28
CA ASN A 13 -0.21 6.23 46.10
C ASN A 13 -1.25 7.37 46.18
N ILE A 14 -1.21 8.35 45.27
CA ILE A 14 -2.17 9.46 45.20
C ILE A 14 -2.96 9.40 43.90
N PHE A 15 -4.26 9.66 43.98
CA PHE A 15 -5.14 9.87 42.85
C PHE A 15 -5.61 11.33 42.82
N PHE A 16 -5.38 12.00 41.69
CA PHE A 16 -5.92 13.32 41.38
C PHE A 16 -7.27 13.14 40.67
N VAL A 17 -8.34 13.56 41.32
CA VAL A 17 -9.71 13.46 40.82
C VAL A 17 -10.24 14.85 40.49
N PHE A 18 -10.59 15.08 39.23
CA PHE A 18 -11.06 16.38 38.75
C PHE A 18 -12.59 16.47 38.79
N THR A 19 -13.12 17.57 39.34
CA THR A 19 -14.52 17.96 39.21
C THR A 19 -14.64 19.30 38.46
N HIS A 20 -15.87 19.76 38.21
CA HIS A 20 -16.13 21.03 37.52
C HIS A 20 -15.51 22.25 38.26
N GLN A 21 -15.42 22.23 39.60
CA GLN A 21 -15.00 23.41 40.39
C GLN A 21 -13.74 23.19 41.24
N SER A 22 -13.40 21.95 41.58
CA SER A 22 -12.30 21.63 42.50
C SER A 22 -11.45 20.48 41.98
N LEU A 23 -10.24 20.35 42.53
CA LEU A 23 -9.35 19.22 42.33
C LEU A 23 -9.14 18.52 43.67
N PHE A 24 -9.33 17.20 43.72
CA PHE A 24 -9.15 16.40 44.93
C PHE A 24 -7.93 15.51 44.83
N LEU A 25 -7.13 15.45 45.90
CA LEU A 25 -6.07 14.46 46.08
C LEU A 25 -6.55 13.39 47.05
N PHE A 26 -6.59 12.15 46.58
CA PHE A 26 -6.96 10.98 47.36
C PHE A 26 -5.75 10.10 47.63
N PRO A 27 -5.50 9.68 48.89
CA PRO A 27 -4.60 8.55 49.10
C PRO A 27 -5.23 7.25 48.59
N GLU A 28 -4.40 6.31 48.15
CA GLU A 28 -4.83 5.06 47.49
C GLU A 28 -5.78 4.21 48.34
N ASN A 29 -5.59 4.20 49.67
CA ASN A 29 -6.50 3.53 50.60
C ASN A 29 -7.91 4.14 50.59
N GLU A 30 -8.03 5.48 50.61
CA GLU A 30 -9.33 6.16 50.53
C GLU A 30 -9.93 6.03 49.13
N TYR A 31 -9.11 6.14 48.07
CA TYR A 31 -9.57 5.97 46.69
C TYR A 31 -10.09 4.54 46.42
N SER A 32 -9.53 3.52 47.08
CA SER A 32 -10.01 2.12 46.97
C SER A 32 -11.46 1.92 47.44
N HIS A 33 -12.02 2.90 48.15
CA HIS A 33 -13.42 2.92 48.57
C HIS A 33 -14.35 3.57 47.54
N PHE A 34 -13.82 3.92 46.36
CA PHE A 34 -14.52 4.40 45.18
C PHE A 34 -14.39 3.39 44.05
N GLN A 35 -15.48 3.13 43.35
CA GLN A 35 -15.47 2.31 42.14
C GLN A 35 -16.24 3.02 41.03
N GLN A 36 -15.56 3.22 39.89
CA GLN A 36 -16.15 3.78 38.69
C GLN A 36 -16.24 2.69 37.61
N ASP A 37 -17.41 2.55 37.00
CA ASP A 37 -17.60 1.63 35.89
C ASP A 37 -17.48 2.33 34.52
N LYS A 38 -17.38 1.52 33.46
CA LYS A 38 -17.21 1.98 32.07
C LYS A 38 -18.37 2.85 31.53
N GLU A 39 -19.47 2.97 32.26
CA GLU A 39 -20.67 3.74 31.88
C GLU A 39 -20.88 4.99 32.75
N GLY A 40 -19.93 5.29 33.64
CA GLY A 40 -19.85 6.56 34.37
C GLY A 40 -20.64 6.61 35.68
N CYS A 41 -21.22 5.50 36.15
CA CYS A 41 -21.82 5.47 37.49
C CYS A 41 -20.72 5.36 38.55
N VAL A 42 -20.72 6.30 39.51
CA VAL A 42 -19.79 6.27 40.64
C VAL A 42 -20.49 5.69 41.84
N CYS A 43 -19.84 4.68 42.42
CA CYS A 43 -20.30 4.03 43.65
C CYS A 43 -19.30 4.26 44.78
N LEU A 44 -19.83 4.50 45.97
CA LEU A 44 -19.05 4.79 47.18
C LEU A 44 -19.61 3.96 48.35
N LYS A 45 -18.76 3.58 49.31
CA LYS A 45 -19.23 2.91 50.52
C LYS A 45 -20.19 3.80 51.33
N ARG A 46 -21.35 3.28 51.74
CA ARG A 46 -22.39 4.02 52.47
C ARG A 46 -21.88 4.71 53.73
N LYS A 47 -20.88 4.17 54.43
CA LYS A 47 -20.34 4.74 55.68
C LYS A 47 -19.97 6.23 55.55
N TYR A 48 -19.49 6.67 54.38
CA TYR A 48 -19.16 8.08 54.12
C TYR A 48 -20.37 9.00 53.94
N LEU A 49 -21.57 8.45 53.77
CA LEU A 49 -22.83 9.18 53.70
C LEU A 49 -23.51 9.30 55.08
N SER A 50 -23.01 8.58 56.08
CA SER A 50 -23.64 8.44 57.39
C SER A 50 -23.19 9.51 58.39
N GLU A 51 -22.12 10.24 58.09
CA GLU A 51 -21.52 11.26 58.98
C GLU A 51 -22.15 12.67 58.85
N VAL A 52 -23.16 12.86 58.00
CA VAL A 52 -23.54 14.18 57.47
C VAL A 52 -24.89 14.71 57.93
N THR A 53 -25.83 13.85 58.35
CA THR A 53 -27.19 14.34 58.57
C THR A 53 -27.40 14.75 60.03
N ASP A 54 -27.16 16.02 60.33
CA ASP A 54 -27.70 16.73 61.52
C ASP A 54 -29.23 17.00 61.37
N ARG A 55 -29.90 16.14 60.60
CA ARG A 55 -31.35 16.07 60.41
C ARG A 55 -31.73 14.61 60.49
N ASP A 56 -32.86 14.31 61.10
CA ASP A 56 -33.50 12.99 61.15
C ASP A 56 -33.76 12.43 59.73
N VAL A 57 -32.72 11.93 59.05
CA VAL A 57 -32.83 11.24 57.77
C VAL A 57 -32.77 9.75 58.07
N GLU A 58 -33.98 9.21 58.23
CA GLU A 58 -34.32 7.80 58.10
C GLU A 58 -33.56 7.15 56.93
N ARG A 59 -32.86 6.04 57.20
CA ARG A 59 -32.49 4.95 56.28
C ARG A 59 -32.19 5.36 54.82
N ILE A 60 -30.90 5.31 54.43
CA ILE A 60 -30.50 5.45 53.02
C ILE A 60 -30.95 4.19 52.25
N ILE A 61 -32.04 4.33 51.50
CA ILE A 61 -32.67 3.23 50.75
C ILE A 61 -32.37 3.31 49.24
N CYS A 62 -32.20 2.13 48.65
CA CYS A 62 -32.12 2.00 47.20
C CYS A 62 -33.50 2.23 46.57
N ILE A 63 -33.64 3.11 45.57
CA ILE A 63 -34.95 3.39 44.97
C ILE A 63 -35.56 2.19 44.20
N VAL A 64 -34.73 1.23 43.79
CA VAL A 64 -35.18 0.09 42.95
C VAL A 64 -35.57 -1.11 43.81
N CYS A 65 -34.71 -1.55 44.72
CA CYS A 65 -35.03 -2.68 45.60
C CYS A 65 -35.71 -2.26 46.91
N HIS A 66 -35.74 -0.96 47.23
CA HIS A 66 -36.25 -0.42 48.50
C HIS A 66 -35.55 -0.98 49.75
N GLU A 67 -34.42 -1.68 49.58
CA GLU A 67 -33.60 -2.17 50.67
C GLU A 67 -32.66 -1.07 51.18
N GLU A 68 -32.41 -1.09 52.48
CA GLU A 68 -31.41 -0.25 53.12
C GLU A 68 -30.02 -0.85 52.87
N ALA A 69 -29.13 -0.08 52.24
CA ALA A 69 -27.78 -0.55 51.94
C ALA A 69 -26.94 -0.65 53.24
N ALA A 70 -26.13 -1.68 53.47
CA ALA A 70 -25.25 -1.73 54.64
C ALA A 70 -24.14 -0.65 54.59
N LEU A 71 -23.50 -0.34 55.73
CA LEU A 71 -22.44 0.68 55.80
C LEU A 71 -21.24 0.42 54.86
N GLU A 72 -20.94 -0.86 54.60
CA GLU A 72 -19.87 -1.27 53.70
C GLU A 72 -20.33 -1.45 52.25
N ASP A 73 -21.64 -1.30 51.97
CA ASP A 73 -22.18 -1.44 50.63
C ASP A 73 -21.87 -0.23 49.75
N PHE A 74 -21.57 -0.52 48.49
CA PHE A 74 -21.39 0.48 47.45
C PHE A 74 -22.74 1.00 46.96
N VAL A 75 -22.95 2.31 47.10
CA VAL A 75 -24.17 3.01 46.69
C VAL A 75 -23.84 4.19 45.76
N SER A 76 -24.76 4.47 44.84
CA SER A 76 -24.68 5.58 43.90
C SER A 76 -25.85 6.56 44.14
N PRO A 77 -25.63 7.81 44.56
CA PRO A 77 -26.69 8.76 44.83
C PRO A 77 -27.41 9.24 43.56
N LEU A 78 -28.71 9.49 43.69
CA LEU A 78 -29.55 9.97 42.58
C LEU A 78 -29.68 11.50 42.51
N CYS A 79 -29.37 12.21 43.60
CA CYS A 79 -29.38 13.67 43.64
C CYS A 79 -28.39 14.27 44.65
N ARG A 80 -28.16 15.59 44.54
CA ARG A 80 -27.22 16.34 45.40
C ARG A 80 -27.59 16.29 46.88
N GLN A 81 -28.90 16.26 47.17
CA GLN A 81 -29.48 16.13 48.51
C GLN A 81 -29.55 14.66 48.98
N MET A 82 -29.15 13.71 48.13
CA MET A 82 -29.08 12.28 48.44
C MET A 82 -30.39 11.65 48.95
N HIS A 83 -31.55 12.13 48.49
CA HIS A 83 -32.85 11.60 48.89
C HIS A 83 -33.00 10.08 48.63
N PHE A 84 -32.34 9.57 47.59
CA PHE A 84 -32.28 8.15 47.27
C PHE A 84 -30.93 7.77 46.66
N VAL A 85 -30.57 6.50 46.82
CA VAL A 85 -29.40 5.90 46.17
C VAL A 85 -29.80 4.72 45.30
N LEU A 86 -28.84 4.17 44.57
CA LEU A 86 -28.90 2.86 43.93
C LEU A 86 -27.83 1.97 44.56
N CYS A 87 -28.21 0.80 45.06
CA CYS A 87 -27.25 -0.21 45.45
C CYS A 87 -26.59 -0.82 44.20
N ARG A 88 -25.37 -1.33 44.36
CA ARG A 88 -24.60 -1.92 43.26
C ARG A 88 -25.38 -2.96 42.44
N ALA A 89 -26.09 -3.87 43.10
CA ALA A 89 -26.88 -4.90 42.42
C ALA A 89 -27.98 -4.29 41.52
N CYS A 90 -28.62 -3.21 41.99
CA CYS A 90 -29.61 -2.49 41.19
C CYS A 90 -28.98 -1.68 40.06
N VAL A 91 -27.78 -1.13 40.24
CA VAL A 91 -27.02 -0.50 39.15
C VAL A 91 -26.71 -1.53 38.06
N GLU A 92 -26.18 -2.70 38.40
CA GLU A 92 -25.88 -3.78 37.44
C GLU A 92 -27.15 -4.31 36.76
N TYR A 93 -28.25 -4.46 37.51
CA TYR A 93 -29.55 -4.86 36.97
C TYR A 93 -30.12 -3.86 35.96
N LEU A 94 -30.04 -2.55 36.25
CA LEU A 94 -30.52 -1.51 35.34
C LEU A 94 -29.72 -1.47 34.02
N LYS A 95 -28.44 -1.85 34.04
CA LYS A 95 -27.59 -1.91 32.83
C LYS A 95 -27.99 -3.01 31.86
N GLY A 96 -28.48 -4.14 32.35
CA GLY A 96 -28.88 -5.28 31.52
C GLY A 96 -30.17 -5.09 30.72
N ARG A 97 -30.88 -3.96 30.90
CA ARG A 97 -32.16 -3.70 30.24
C ARG A 97 -31.96 -3.11 28.85
N THR A 98 -32.74 -3.60 27.88
CA THR A 98 -32.81 -3.07 26.51
C THR A 98 -33.54 -1.72 26.42
N ASP A 99 -34.39 -1.41 27.40
CA ASP A 99 -35.16 -0.17 27.49
C ASP A 99 -34.50 0.80 28.49
N LYS A 100 -33.97 1.91 27.99
CA LYS A 100 -33.07 2.83 28.74
C LYS A 100 -33.85 3.89 29.54
N SER A 101 -34.92 3.51 30.22
CA SER A 101 -35.71 4.45 31.03
C SER A 101 -34.86 4.96 32.22
N GLU A 102 -34.63 6.27 32.31
CA GLU A 102 -33.81 6.86 33.39
C GLU A 102 -34.54 6.81 34.75
N VAL A 103 -33.86 6.27 35.76
CA VAL A 103 -34.29 6.35 37.16
C VAL A 103 -33.92 7.73 37.71
N ALA A 104 -34.91 8.53 38.09
CA ALA A 104 -34.72 9.88 38.62
C ALA A 104 -35.14 9.99 40.09
N CYS A 105 -34.55 10.94 40.82
CA CYS A 105 -34.98 11.26 42.17
C CYS A 105 -36.42 11.85 42.15
N PRO A 106 -37.41 11.24 42.83
CA PRO A 106 -38.80 11.72 42.83
C PRO A 106 -38.95 13.12 43.43
N TYR A 107 -38.09 13.47 44.38
CA TYR A 107 -38.14 14.73 45.11
C TYR A 107 -37.51 15.89 44.33
N CYS A 108 -36.41 15.62 43.61
CA CYS A 108 -35.69 16.66 42.89
C CYS A 108 -36.12 16.80 41.42
N LYS A 109 -36.76 15.77 40.83
CA LYS A 109 -37.02 15.68 39.38
C LYS A 109 -35.79 15.99 38.51
N GLU A 110 -34.60 15.83 39.06
CA GLU A 110 -33.31 16.05 38.41
C GLU A 110 -33.01 14.85 37.50
N LYS A 111 -32.62 15.11 36.24
CA LYS A 111 -32.34 14.05 35.24
C LYS A 111 -30.98 13.42 35.50
N ARG A 112 -30.89 12.09 35.37
CA ARG A 112 -29.67 11.33 35.68
C ARG A 112 -28.63 11.40 34.55
N GLY A 113 -29.08 11.68 33.32
CA GLY A 113 -28.26 11.64 32.11
C GLY A 113 -27.38 12.86 31.80
N ASP A 114 -27.46 13.95 32.57
CA ASP A 114 -26.57 15.10 32.35
C ASP A 114 -25.21 14.88 33.04
N LYS A 115 -24.12 14.98 32.28
CA LYS A 115 -22.75 14.71 32.79
C LYS A 115 -22.30 15.76 33.80
N ALA A 116 -22.67 17.02 33.61
CA ALA A 116 -22.37 18.10 34.56
C ALA A 116 -23.01 17.82 35.93
N TYR A 117 -24.20 17.23 35.91
CA TYR A 117 -24.93 16.87 37.12
C TYR A 117 -24.28 15.74 37.91
N GLN A 118 -23.71 14.72 37.23
CA GLN A 118 -22.92 13.68 37.90
C GLN A 118 -21.66 14.26 38.55
N GLU A 119 -20.96 15.18 37.87
CA GLU A 119 -19.79 15.88 38.41
C GLU A 119 -20.12 16.75 39.64
N GLU A 120 -21.30 17.38 39.66
CA GLU A 120 -21.77 18.14 40.82
C GLU A 120 -22.16 17.25 41.99
N ILE A 121 -22.80 16.10 41.73
CA ILE A 121 -23.07 15.11 42.78
C ILE A 121 -21.75 14.60 43.38
N LEU A 122 -20.71 14.41 42.57
CA LEU A 122 -19.38 14.04 43.05
C LEU A 122 -18.72 15.15 43.86
N GLY A 123 -18.81 16.39 43.40
CA GLY A 123 -18.35 17.55 44.17
C GLY A 123 -19.03 17.62 45.54
N ALA A 124 -20.34 17.43 45.59
CA ALA A 124 -21.11 17.36 46.82
C ALA A 124 -20.69 16.17 47.69
N LEU A 125 -20.62 14.95 47.12
CA LEU A 125 -20.18 13.73 47.81
C LEU A 125 -18.81 13.85 48.44
N PHE A 126 -17.84 14.33 47.67
CA PHE A 126 -16.50 14.51 48.19
C PHE A 126 -16.53 15.50 49.36
N SER A 127 -17.47 16.48 49.37
CA SER A 127 -17.56 17.55 50.38
C SER A 127 -18.05 17.08 51.71
N LEU A 128 -18.54 15.84 51.73
CA LEU A 128 -19.02 15.16 52.91
C LEU A 128 -17.95 14.33 53.61
N MET A 129 -16.82 14.08 52.96
CA MET A 129 -15.71 13.36 53.59
C MET A 129 -14.88 14.29 54.47
N SER A 130 -14.21 13.74 55.49
CA SER A 130 -13.22 14.46 56.28
C SER A 130 -12.10 15.00 55.36
N ARG A 131 -12.14 16.31 55.10
CA ARG A 131 -11.21 17.00 54.20
C ARG A 131 -10.26 17.90 54.97
N GLN A 132 -9.02 17.95 54.50
CA GLN A 132 -8.12 19.06 54.81
C GLN A 132 -8.14 20.06 53.65
N THR A 133 -8.55 21.30 53.91
CA THR A 133 -8.35 22.41 52.98
C THR A 133 -6.97 23.03 53.22
N LEU A 134 -6.18 23.16 52.16
CA LEU A 134 -4.85 23.75 52.24
C LEU A 134 -4.85 25.12 51.55
N ASN A 135 -4.34 26.14 52.24
CA ASN A 135 -4.10 27.45 51.64
C ASN A 135 -2.90 27.42 50.69
N ARG A 136 -1.96 26.50 50.92
CA ARG A 136 -0.75 26.33 50.11
C ARG A 136 -0.31 24.86 50.10
N LEU A 137 0.02 24.35 48.92
CA LEU A 137 0.55 23.00 48.70
C LEU A 137 1.77 23.07 47.80
N GLU A 138 2.89 22.49 48.21
CA GLU A 138 4.06 22.30 47.33
C GLU A 138 4.04 20.87 46.79
N LEU A 139 3.99 20.73 45.46
CA LEU A 139 4.00 19.43 44.81
C LEU A 139 5.44 19.00 44.51
N ARG A 140 5.78 17.80 44.98
CA ARG A 140 7.07 17.13 44.80
C ARG A 140 6.85 15.68 44.38
N PRO A 141 7.85 15.00 43.80
CA PRO A 141 7.71 13.60 43.40
C PRO A 141 7.41 12.66 44.58
N ASP A 142 7.80 13.04 45.79
CA ASP A 142 7.57 12.36 47.08
C ASP A 142 6.39 12.93 47.89
N THR A 143 5.55 13.80 47.30
CA THR A 143 4.32 14.24 47.96
C THR A 143 3.46 13.04 48.35
N GLU A 144 3.04 13.02 49.62
CA GLU A 144 2.09 12.06 50.18
C GLU A 144 0.96 12.82 50.87
N VAL A 145 -0.27 12.33 50.74
CA VAL A 145 -1.43 12.90 51.41
C VAL A 145 -2.00 11.84 52.35
N LYS A 146 -2.33 12.19 53.60
CA LYS A 146 -2.84 11.22 54.60
C LYS A 146 -4.36 11.08 54.59
N THR A 147 -5.05 12.13 54.19
CA THR A 147 -6.52 12.24 54.12
C THR A 147 -6.91 12.93 52.81
N VAL A 148 -8.18 12.91 52.42
CA VAL A 148 -8.60 13.56 51.18
C VAL A 148 -8.38 15.07 51.28
N THR A 149 -7.67 15.64 50.30
CA THR A 149 -7.35 17.07 50.26
C THR A 149 -8.05 17.74 49.08
N GLU A 150 -8.70 18.87 49.32
CA GLU A 150 -9.32 19.69 48.29
C GLU A 150 -8.41 20.86 47.91
N LEU A 151 -8.22 21.04 46.60
CA LEU A 151 -7.60 22.21 46.01
C LEU A 151 -8.68 23.02 45.28
N THR A 152 -8.82 24.26 45.71
CA THR A 152 -9.73 25.25 45.11
C THR A 152 -8.91 26.33 44.41
N ARG A 153 -9.59 27.30 43.78
CA ARG A 153 -8.93 28.41 43.08
C ARG A 153 -8.11 29.29 44.03
N GLU A 154 -8.52 29.35 45.31
CA GLU A 154 -7.79 30.06 46.37
C GLU A 154 -6.55 29.29 46.87
N THR A 155 -6.46 27.98 46.60
CA THR A 155 -5.29 27.18 47.00
C THR A 155 -4.08 27.54 46.15
N LYS A 156 -2.99 27.91 46.81
CA LYS A 156 -1.70 28.18 46.15
C LYS A 156 -0.90 26.89 45.95
N VAL A 157 -0.76 26.42 44.72
CA VAL A 157 0.06 25.25 44.36
C VAL A 157 1.44 25.70 43.89
N VAL A 158 2.50 25.26 44.58
CA VAL A 158 3.89 25.59 44.24
C VAL A 158 4.54 24.43 43.49
N LEU A 159 5.08 24.72 42.31
CA LEU A 159 5.88 23.78 41.50
C LEU A 159 7.33 24.25 41.44
N SER A 160 8.29 23.34 41.66
CA SER A 160 9.71 23.68 41.71
C SER A 160 10.58 22.47 41.41
N ASN A 161 11.43 22.52 40.38
CA ASN A 161 12.37 21.45 40.02
C ASN A 161 11.71 20.07 39.91
N ILE A 162 10.57 20.02 39.21
CA ILE A 162 9.85 18.77 38.92
C ILE A 162 9.56 18.64 37.44
N ALA A 163 9.37 17.42 36.97
CA ALA A 163 8.73 17.12 35.70
C ALA A 163 7.26 16.75 35.93
N ILE A 164 6.32 17.37 35.22
CA ILE A 164 4.88 17.22 35.41
C ILE A 164 4.19 16.88 34.08
N SER A 165 3.15 16.04 34.12
CA SER A 165 2.38 15.73 32.92
C SER A 165 1.58 16.95 32.44
N ASP A 166 1.44 17.09 31.13
CA ASP A 166 0.61 18.11 30.48
C ASP A 166 -0.82 18.15 31.04
N CYS A 167 -1.46 16.99 31.19
CA CYS A 167 -2.80 16.85 31.75
C CYS A 167 -2.89 17.39 33.19
N LEU A 168 -1.93 17.07 34.06
CA LEU A 168 -1.95 17.53 35.45
C LEU A 168 -1.63 19.02 35.53
N PHE A 169 -0.65 19.48 34.75
CA PHE A 169 -0.23 20.89 34.71
C PHE A 169 -1.39 21.81 34.33
N PHE A 170 -2.07 21.56 33.21
CA PHE A 170 -3.21 22.40 32.79
C PHE A 170 -4.40 22.29 33.74
N SER A 171 -4.62 21.13 34.35
CA SER A 171 -5.69 20.95 35.33
C SER A 171 -5.44 21.73 36.63
N LEU A 172 -4.18 21.87 37.04
CA LEU A 172 -3.78 22.74 38.15
C LEU A 172 -3.97 24.20 37.78
N LEU A 173 -3.53 24.62 36.59
CA LEU A 173 -3.70 25.99 36.10
C LEU A 173 -5.16 26.41 35.99
N SER A 174 -6.10 25.49 35.76
CA SER A 174 -7.52 25.83 35.62
C SER A 174 -8.30 25.88 36.94
N ARG A 175 -7.81 25.21 37.99
CA ARG A 175 -8.54 25.00 39.26
C ARG A 175 -7.85 25.55 40.50
N THR A 176 -6.61 26.03 40.39
CA THR A 176 -5.80 26.50 41.53
C THR A 176 -5.02 27.76 41.19
N THR A 177 -4.43 28.42 42.18
CA THR A 177 -3.41 29.47 41.95
C THR A 177 -2.03 28.82 41.86
N THR A 178 -1.46 28.68 40.67
CA THR A 178 -0.19 27.96 40.47
C THR A 178 1.00 28.93 40.47
N GLU A 179 2.02 28.65 41.28
CA GLU A 179 3.28 29.41 41.35
C GLU A 179 4.46 28.52 40.97
N ILE A 180 5.25 28.95 39.99
CA ILE A 180 6.49 28.30 39.59
C ILE A 180 7.66 29.09 40.18
N THR A 181 8.42 28.45 41.08
CA THR A 181 9.51 29.12 41.83
C THR A 181 10.89 28.90 41.22
N ASN A 182 11.13 27.74 40.62
CA ASN A 182 12.32 27.38 39.84
C ASN A 182 11.87 26.80 38.50
N SER A 183 12.75 26.15 37.75
CA SER A 183 12.35 25.52 36.48
C SER A 183 11.54 24.24 36.68
N ILE A 184 10.61 23.98 35.77
CA ILE A 184 9.85 22.72 35.68
C ILE A 184 9.95 22.14 34.27
N SER A 185 9.76 20.83 34.13
CA SER A 185 9.65 20.17 32.82
C SER A 185 8.22 19.69 32.56
N ILE A 186 7.69 19.86 31.36
CA ILE A 186 6.37 19.33 30.97
C ILE A 186 6.55 18.17 29.99
N PHE A 187 5.82 17.07 30.23
CA PHE A 187 5.83 15.88 29.38
C PHE A 187 4.42 15.39 29.02
N GLY A 188 4.30 14.65 27.93
CA GLY A 188 3.00 14.08 27.50
C GLY A 188 2.49 12.98 28.40
N HIS A 189 1.24 13.11 28.86
CA HIS A 189 0.59 12.06 29.64
C HIS A 189 0.38 10.80 28.81
N ASN A 190 0.83 9.65 29.32
CA ASN A 190 0.63 8.33 28.71
C ASN A 190 -0.27 7.50 29.62
N SER A 191 -1.29 6.86 29.05
CA SER A 191 -2.16 5.94 29.78
C SER A 191 -1.41 4.74 30.38
N TYR A 192 -0.17 4.47 29.93
CA TYR A 192 0.70 3.42 30.48
C TYR A 192 1.60 3.87 31.65
N LEU A 193 1.70 5.16 31.97
CA LEU A 193 2.57 5.67 33.04
C LEU A 193 1.73 6.04 34.27
N ASP A 194 1.82 5.24 35.34
CA ASP A 194 1.14 5.44 36.64
C ASP A 194 1.59 6.68 37.43
N CYS A 195 2.47 7.52 36.89
CA CYS A 195 3.01 8.70 37.58
C CYS A 195 2.97 9.96 36.72
N CYS A 196 2.28 10.99 37.23
CA CYS A 196 2.15 12.31 36.63
C CYS A 196 3.20 13.33 37.09
N ILE A 197 4.04 12.99 38.09
CA ILE A 197 5.13 13.85 38.58
C ILE A 197 6.43 13.03 38.63
N TRP A 198 7.55 13.61 38.20
CA TRP A 198 8.88 13.01 38.23
C TRP A 198 9.94 14.02 38.70
N GLU A 199 11.14 13.52 39.00
CA GLU A 199 12.32 14.38 39.16
C GLU A 199 12.62 15.14 37.86
N TYR A 200 13.11 16.37 38.02
CA TYR A 200 13.45 17.27 36.92
C TYR A 200 14.49 16.65 35.96
N GLY A 201 14.30 16.86 34.65
CA GLY A 201 15.24 16.42 33.60
C GLY A 201 15.06 14.99 33.06
N ARG A 202 14.02 14.27 33.48
CA ARG A 202 13.71 12.93 32.97
C ARG A 202 13.01 12.99 31.60
N ARG A 203 13.76 12.73 30.53
CA ARG A 203 13.21 12.67 29.15
C ARG A 203 12.21 11.52 29.01
N THR A 204 10.98 11.84 28.61
CA THR A 204 9.98 10.84 28.19
C THR A 204 9.93 10.74 26.67
N ARG A 205 9.44 9.62 26.12
CA ARG A 205 9.31 9.43 24.67
C ARG A 205 8.04 10.06 24.06
N ASN A 206 7.12 10.57 24.88
CA ASN A 206 5.78 10.94 24.43
C ASN A 206 5.60 12.46 24.27
N PRO A 207 4.94 12.91 23.19
CA PRO A 207 4.67 14.33 22.95
C PRO A 207 3.73 14.92 24.00
N ALA A 208 4.05 16.11 24.51
CA ALA A 208 3.15 16.91 25.34
C ALA A 208 2.10 17.55 24.43
N THR A 209 0.84 17.29 24.70
CA THR A 209 -0.27 17.87 23.96
C THR A 209 -0.81 19.04 24.78
N LEU A 210 -0.75 20.26 24.25
CA LEU A 210 -1.43 21.41 24.85
C LEU A 210 -2.92 21.35 24.50
N CYS A 211 -3.62 20.33 24.98
CA CYS A 211 -5.03 20.18 24.69
C CYS A 211 -5.86 20.95 25.71
N SER A 212 -6.42 22.08 25.27
CA SER A 212 -7.44 22.83 26.01
C SER A 212 -8.86 22.34 25.73
N ASP A 213 -9.05 21.31 24.91
CA ASP A 213 -10.38 20.80 24.60
C ASP A 213 -10.98 20.17 25.86
N GLY A 214 -12.03 20.82 26.37
CA GLY A 214 -12.75 20.41 27.58
C GLY A 214 -12.71 21.40 28.73
N TYR A 215 -12.02 22.54 28.63
CA TYR A 215 -12.10 23.62 29.63
C TYR A 215 -13.20 24.63 29.29
N THR A 216 -13.95 25.05 30.31
CA THR A 216 -14.94 26.12 30.25
C THR A 216 -14.27 27.49 30.05
N GLY A 217 -15.04 28.48 29.59
CA GLY A 217 -14.52 29.85 29.43
C GLY A 217 -14.03 30.50 30.73
N GLU A 218 -14.46 30.00 31.89
CA GLU A 218 -13.98 30.45 33.20
C GLU A 218 -12.66 29.77 33.58
N GLU A 219 -12.55 28.46 33.39
CA GLU A 219 -11.29 27.71 33.55
C GLU A 219 -10.19 28.28 32.65
N MET A 220 -10.51 28.66 31.41
CA MET A 220 -9.55 29.29 30.50
C MET A 220 -9.06 30.67 30.99
N LYS A 221 -9.92 31.46 31.65
CA LYS A 221 -9.49 32.73 32.27
C LYS A 221 -8.50 32.47 33.41
N GLN A 222 -8.78 31.45 34.24
CA GLN A 222 -7.89 31.08 35.35
C GLN A 222 -6.54 30.60 34.84
N ILE A 223 -6.51 29.74 33.80
CA ILE A 223 -5.26 29.29 33.15
C ILE A 223 -4.45 30.51 32.71
N HIS A 224 -5.12 31.47 32.07
CA HIS A 224 -4.46 32.65 31.53
C HIS A 224 -3.89 33.57 32.63
N GLU A 225 -4.60 33.75 33.74
CA GLU A 225 -4.10 34.50 34.91
C GLU A 225 -2.89 33.82 35.55
N ASN A 226 -2.91 32.50 35.68
CA ASN A 226 -1.77 31.75 36.20
C ASN A 226 -0.57 31.83 35.26
N ILE A 227 -0.74 31.67 33.94
CA ILE A 227 0.39 31.75 33.00
C ILE A 227 1.05 33.13 33.03
N LYS A 228 0.29 34.21 33.27
CA LYS A 228 0.85 35.58 33.40
C LYS A 228 1.84 35.74 34.55
N THR A 229 1.71 34.95 35.61
CA THR A 229 2.59 35.04 36.79
C THR A 229 3.81 34.13 36.69
N ILE A 230 3.86 33.25 35.68
CA ILE A 230 4.98 32.33 35.47
C ILE A 230 6.23 33.11 35.01
N PRO A 231 7.39 32.90 35.65
CA PRO A 231 8.64 33.52 35.21
C PRO A 231 9.04 33.05 33.79
N GLY A 232 9.59 33.95 32.98
CA GLY A 232 10.14 33.60 31.66
C GLY A 232 11.23 32.52 31.76
N LYS A 233 11.30 31.62 30.77
CA LYS A 233 12.27 30.50 30.73
C LYS A 233 12.22 29.53 31.93
N SER A 234 11.11 29.49 32.67
CA SER A 234 10.93 28.57 33.80
C SER A 234 10.29 27.24 33.41
N ILE A 235 9.81 27.10 32.17
CA ILE A 235 9.21 25.87 31.66
C ILE A 235 10.12 25.27 30.61
N GLN A 236 10.48 24.01 30.75
CA GLN A 236 11.13 23.23 29.72
C GLN A 236 10.14 22.20 29.17
N PHE A 237 9.97 22.13 27.86
CA PHE A 237 9.24 21.02 27.25
C PHE A 237 10.20 19.85 27.03
N ASP A 238 9.98 18.74 27.74
CA ASP A 238 10.64 17.46 27.43
C ASP A 238 9.98 16.75 26.24
N ALA A 239 8.99 17.41 25.63
CA ALA A 239 8.26 16.99 24.45
C ALA A 239 8.80 17.63 23.18
N ALA A 240 8.93 16.81 22.14
CA ALA A 240 9.29 17.25 20.80
C ALA A 240 8.12 17.94 20.04
N HIS A 241 6.91 17.97 20.57
CA HIS A 241 5.74 18.40 19.79
C HIS A 241 4.80 19.23 20.66
N ILE A 242 4.22 20.28 20.09
CA ILE A 242 3.17 21.12 20.68
C ILE A 242 1.93 21.00 19.79
N ASN A 243 0.81 20.54 20.34
CA ASN A 243 -0.47 20.49 19.65
C ASN A 243 -1.53 21.26 20.44
N ALA A 244 -2.18 22.27 19.84
CA ALA A 244 -3.26 23.02 20.46
C ALA A 244 -4.46 23.18 19.53
N LYS A 245 -5.68 23.07 20.10
CA LYS A 245 -6.94 23.20 19.38
C LYS A 245 -7.86 24.23 20.03
N GLY A 246 -8.69 24.90 19.22
CA GLY A 246 -9.69 25.85 19.70
C GLY A 246 -9.11 26.97 20.55
N ASP A 247 -9.68 27.20 21.73
CA ASP A 247 -9.29 28.27 22.66
C ASP A 247 -7.87 28.13 23.24
N GLY A 248 -7.27 26.93 23.20
CA GLY A 248 -5.92 26.67 23.72
C GLY A 248 -4.82 27.39 22.95
N ILE A 249 -5.10 27.80 21.72
CA ILE A 249 -4.17 28.61 20.94
C ILE A 249 -4.03 30.01 21.57
N CYS A 250 -5.03 30.50 22.32
CA CYS A 250 -4.96 31.81 22.98
C CYS A 250 -3.92 31.87 24.11
N VAL A 251 -3.60 30.76 24.77
CA VAL A 251 -2.58 30.74 25.82
C VAL A 251 -1.18 30.53 25.28
N LEU A 252 -1.06 30.10 24.02
CA LEU A 252 0.20 29.74 23.39
C LEU A 252 1.20 30.91 23.30
N PRO A 253 0.83 32.15 22.92
CA PRO A 253 1.77 33.28 22.94
C PRO A 253 2.48 33.46 24.28
N ARG A 254 1.72 33.41 25.39
CA ARG A 254 2.26 33.57 26.74
C ARG A 254 3.03 32.35 27.22
N LEU A 255 2.57 31.17 26.87
CA LEU A 255 3.26 29.94 27.19
C LEU A 255 4.64 29.90 26.54
N LEU A 256 4.75 30.31 25.27
CA LEU A 256 6.02 30.38 24.54
C LEU A 256 7.04 31.33 25.20
N ASP A 257 6.61 32.44 25.79
CA ASP A 257 7.49 33.34 26.57
C ASP A 257 8.08 32.64 27.82
N CYS A 258 7.37 31.64 28.36
CA CYS A 258 7.79 30.88 29.52
C CYS A 258 8.72 29.71 29.17
N VAL A 259 8.83 29.32 27.89
CA VAL A 259 9.60 28.15 27.45
C VAL A 259 11.08 28.46 27.28
N ASP A 260 11.92 27.61 27.86
CA ASP A 260 13.35 27.49 27.52
C ASP A 260 13.57 26.27 26.63
N GLY A 261 13.96 26.46 25.36
CA GLY A 261 14.32 25.35 24.47
C GLY A 261 13.89 25.46 23.00
N HIS A 262 14.04 24.34 22.28
CA HIS A 262 13.71 24.18 20.87
C HIS A 262 12.37 23.44 20.71
N ILE A 263 11.45 23.98 19.91
CA ILE A 263 10.18 23.33 19.59
C ILE A 263 10.40 22.48 18.34
N LEU A 264 10.35 21.15 18.44
CA LEU A 264 10.57 20.32 17.24
C LEU A 264 9.35 20.33 16.30
N GLU A 265 8.12 20.37 16.80
CA GLU A 265 6.89 20.44 15.99
C GLU A 265 5.78 21.30 16.62
N LEU A 266 5.07 22.06 15.81
CA LEU A 266 3.93 22.91 16.19
C LEU A 266 2.71 22.60 15.32
N SER A 267 1.64 22.06 15.91
CA SER A 267 0.36 21.77 15.23
C SER A 267 -0.76 22.55 15.88
N LEU A 268 -1.44 23.42 15.14
CA LEU A 268 -2.50 24.29 15.67
C LEU A 268 -3.74 24.27 14.78
N GLU A 269 -4.91 24.04 15.38
CA GLU A 269 -6.20 23.98 14.68
C GLU A 269 -7.24 24.87 15.37
N SER A 270 -7.82 25.83 14.65
CA SER A 270 -8.84 26.71 15.23
C SER A 270 -9.99 26.99 14.29
N SER A 271 -11.17 26.46 14.62
CA SER A 271 -12.42 26.73 13.91
C SER A 271 -13.07 28.08 14.30
N GLN A 272 -12.54 28.74 15.33
CA GLN A 272 -12.99 30.05 15.79
C GLN A 272 -11.82 31.04 15.81
N MET A 273 -12.13 32.32 15.58
CA MET A 273 -11.12 33.37 15.69
C MET A 273 -10.64 33.44 17.14
N CYS A 274 -9.41 33.03 17.40
CA CYS A 274 -8.80 33.21 18.70
C CYS A 274 -8.84 34.69 19.11
N ARG A 275 -9.15 34.94 20.38
CA ARG A 275 -9.37 36.26 20.99
C ARG A 275 -8.23 37.24 20.69
N GLU A 276 -8.49 38.54 20.91
CA GLU A 276 -7.59 39.70 20.76
C GLU A 276 -6.10 39.50 21.15
N GLU A 277 -5.77 38.50 21.96
CA GLU A 277 -4.41 38.14 22.41
C GLU A 277 -3.42 37.90 21.24
N ILE A 278 -3.74 37.03 20.29
CA ILE A 278 -2.87 36.74 19.13
C ILE A 278 -2.76 37.99 18.24
N LEU A 279 -3.85 38.77 18.16
CA LEU A 279 -3.89 40.01 17.39
C LEU A 279 -3.04 41.12 18.00
N ARG A 280 -2.98 41.20 19.34
CA ARG A 280 -2.15 42.15 20.10
C ARG A 280 -0.67 41.79 20.09
N THR A 281 -0.34 40.54 19.76
CA THR A 281 1.04 40.07 19.67
C THR A 281 1.74 40.72 18.47
N GLU A 282 2.94 41.26 18.65
CA GLU A 282 3.70 41.88 17.56
C GLU A 282 4.21 40.81 16.56
N ASN A 283 4.39 41.17 15.29
CA ASN A 283 4.95 40.23 14.31
C ASN A 283 6.38 39.84 14.69
N SER A 284 6.76 38.58 14.47
CA SER A 284 8.08 38.07 14.82
C SER A 284 8.48 38.29 16.30
N SER A 285 7.51 38.31 17.23
CA SER A 285 7.77 38.43 18.66
C SER A 285 7.82 37.07 19.37
N LEU A 286 7.12 36.06 18.85
CA LEU A 286 7.04 34.73 19.47
C LEU A 286 8.22 33.87 19.05
N TRP A 287 9.26 33.83 19.87
CA TRP A 287 10.44 33.01 19.62
C TRP A 287 10.12 31.51 19.71
N VAL A 288 10.23 30.81 18.58
CA VAL A 288 10.05 29.34 18.50
C VAL A 288 11.35 28.57 18.30
N GLY A 289 12.48 29.28 18.13
CA GLY A 289 13.79 28.67 17.93
C GLY A 289 13.91 27.94 16.60
N LYS A 290 14.49 26.73 16.64
CA LYS A 290 14.62 25.82 15.49
C LYS A 290 13.43 24.86 15.52
N VAL A 291 12.62 24.86 14.45
CA VAL A 291 11.39 24.08 14.31
C VAL A 291 11.48 23.17 13.11
N LYS A 292 11.22 21.88 13.31
CA LYS A 292 11.19 20.90 12.22
C LYS A 292 9.87 20.93 11.46
N LYS A 293 8.74 21.02 12.15
CA LYS A 293 7.42 20.92 11.52
C LYS A 293 6.43 21.96 12.02
N ILE A 294 5.66 22.58 11.12
CA ILE A 294 4.57 23.50 11.45
C ILE A 294 3.32 23.10 10.65
N HIS A 295 2.22 22.80 11.34
CA HIS A 295 0.91 22.55 10.75
C HIS A 295 -0.10 23.54 11.33
N LEU A 296 -0.70 24.40 10.49
CA LEU A 296 -1.68 25.41 10.93
C LEU A 296 -2.97 25.30 10.13
N GLU A 297 -4.09 25.15 10.83
CA GLU A 297 -5.41 25.04 10.24
C GLU A 297 -6.36 26.17 10.64
N ASP A 298 -7.07 26.69 9.65
CA ASP A 298 -8.09 27.73 9.77
C ASP A 298 -7.57 29.00 10.49
N TYR A 299 -8.25 29.49 11.52
CA TYR A 299 -7.84 30.74 12.19
C TYR A 299 -6.49 30.62 12.89
N ALA A 300 -5.97 29.40 13.13
CA ALA A 300 -4.64 29.22 13.70
C ALA A 300 -3.53 29.81 12.83
N ILE A 301 -3.78 29.97 11.52
CA ILE A 301 -2.82 30.52 10.56
C ILE A 301 -2.42 31.96 10.90
N GLU A 302 -3.27 32.73 11.60
CA GLU A 302 -2.96 34.10 12.04
C GLU A 302 -1.74 34.18 12.99
N ILE A 303 -1.32 33.05 13.58
CA ILE A 303 -0.11 33.01 14.41
C ILE A 303 1.17 33.03 13.58
N LEU A 304 1.14 32.60 12.32
CA LEU A 304 2.35 32.42 11.52
C LEU A 304 3.20 33.69 11.41
N PRO A 305 2.66 34.89 11.11
CA PRO A 305 3.44 36.13 11.10
C PRO A 305 4.00 36.54 12.47
N LYS A 306 3.44 35.99 13.56
CA LYS A 306 3.85 36.28 14.95
C LYS A 306 5.07 35.45 15.35
N LEU A 307 5.30 34.31 14.71
CA LEU A 307 6.42 33.43 15.00
C LEU A 307 7.74 34.05 14.54
N ARG A 308 8.76 33.96 15.40
CA ARG A 308 10.16 34.28 15.11
C ARG A 308 10.95 32.97 15.06
N ILE A 309 11.25 32.53 13.85
CA ILE A 309 12.01 31.31 13.58
C ILE A 309 13.50 31.67 13.49
N HIS A 310 14.36 30.81 14.02
CA HIS A 310 15.82 30.99 13.96
C HIS A 310 16.31 31.09 12.50
N GLY A 311 17.27 31.98 12.21
CA GLY A 311 17.75 32.21 10.83
C GLY A 311 18.35 30.96 10.16
N GLU A 312 19.05 30.14 10.94
CA GLU A 312 19.59 28.83 10.51
C GLU A 312 18.58 27.67 10.60
N ASN A 313 17.28 27.94 10.68
CA ASN A 313 16.31 26.85 10.76
C ASN A 313 16.18 26.11 9.43
N GLU A 314 16.33 24.79 9.49
CA GLU A 314 16.05 23.88 8.38
C GLU A 314 14.77 23.09 8.71
N MET A 315 13.63 23.65 8.30
CA MET A 315 12.31 23.08 8.54
C MET A 315 12.08 21.88 7.60
N GLU A 316 11.67 20.75 8.16
CA GLU A 316 11.28 19.57 7.40
C GLU A 316 9.92 19.77 6.71
N GLU A 317 8.97 20.47 7.35
CA GLU A 317 7.58 20.57 6.87
C GLU A 317 6.86 21.85 7.33
N LEU A 318 6.20 22.54 6.39
CA LEU A 318 5.26 23.63 6.65
C LEU A 318 3.94 23.33 5.91
N GLU A 319 2.87 23.08 6.66
CA GLU A 319 1.54 22.82 6.12
C GLU A 319 0.54 23.86 6.62
N LEU A 320 -0.15 24.53 5.69
CA LEU A 320 -1.16 25.55 6.01
C LEU A 320 -2.46 25.22 5.29
N ASN A 321 -3.55 25.09 6.04
CA ASN A 321 -4.88 24.75 5.50
C ASN A 321 -5.92 25.77 5.94
N ALA A 322 -6.63 26.41 5.00
CA ALA A 322 -7.74 27.31 5.34
C ALA A 322 -8.97 27.00 4.52
N GLY A 323 -10.06 26.62 5.18
CA GLY A 323 -11.35 26.38 4.53
C GLY A 323 -12.04 27.65 4.03
N LYS A 324 -11.71 28.83 4.58
CA LYS A 324 -12.37 30.11 4.27
C LYS A 324 -11.39 31.28 4.13
N ALA A 325 -11.76 32.28 3.32
CA ALA A 325 -10.91 33.47 3.09
C ALA A 325 -10.66 34.26 4.37
N GLU A 326 -11.68 34.35 5.23
CA GLU A 326 -11.66 35.06 6.50
C GLU A 326 -10.53 34.63 7.42
N HIS A 327 -10.08 33.36 7.32
CA HIS A 327 -8.99 32.81 8.11
C HIS A 327 -7.62 33.45 7.79
N ILE A 328 -7.48 34.08 6.62
CA ILE A 328 -6.19 34.66 6.17
C ILE A 328 -6.29 36.13 5.76
N THR A 329 -7.49 36.71 5.69
CA THR A 329 -7.72 38.09 5.18
C THR A 329 -6.82 39.13 5.84
N ARG A 330 -6.51 38.99 7.14
CA ARG A 330 -5.59 39.91 7.84
C ARG A 330 -4.16 39.79 7.33
N ILE A 331 -3.67 38.56 7.15
CA ILE A 331 -2.31 38.27 6.70
C ILE A 331 -2.09 38.76 5.28
N LEU A 332 -3.10 38.65 4.42
CA LEU A 332 -3.01 39.08 3.02
C LEU A 332 -2.77 40.59 2.85
N LYS A 333 -3.05 41.40 3.87
CA LYS A 333 -2.74 42.84 3.89
C LYS A 333 -1.25 43.14 4.02
N ASN A 334 -0.45 42.19 4.48
CA ASN A 334 0.98 42.37 4.67
C ASN A 334 1.71 42.44 3.31
N GLU A 335 2.93 42.99 3.31
CA GLU A 335 3.79 43.01 2.13
C GLU A 335 4.22 41.59 1.71
N ASN A 336 4.66 41.43 0.45
CA ASN A 336 5.19 40.14 -0.01
C ASN A 336 6.51 39.81 0.72
N ASN A 337 6.77 38.52 0.94
CA ASN A 337 7.91 38.03 1.72
C ASN A 337 7.99 38.54 3.17
N SER A 338 6.90 39.08 3.72
CA SER A 338 6.84 39.60 5.10
C SER A 338 6.87 38.51 6.18
N ILE A 339 6.64 37.25 5.81
CA ILE A 339 6.62 36.11 6.72
C ILE A 339 7.86 35.25 6.45
N TRP A 340 8.91 35.46 7.22
CA TRP A 340 10.14 34.69 7.08
C TRP A 340 10.00 33.26 7.63
N VAL A 341 10.20 32.26 6.78
CA VAL A 341 10.10 30.82 7.14
C VAL A 341 11.45 30.08 7.11
N GLY A 342 12.53 30.75 6.68
CA GLY A 342 13.87 30.15 6.61
C GLY A 342 14.05 29.15 5.47
N LYS A 343 14.79 28.05 5.72
CA LYS A 343 14.89 26.91 4.80
C LYS A 343 13.75 25.94 5.09
N VAL A 344 12.99 25.55 4.07
CA VAL A 344 11.83 24.65 4.18
C VAL A 344 11.98 23.54 3.16
N LYS A 345 11.91 22.29 3.62
CA LYS A 345 12.00 21.10 2.77
C LYS A 345 10.66 20.76 2.13
N ASN A 346 9.56 20.70 2.88
CA ASN A 346 8.23 20.41 2.33
C ASN A 346 7.26 21.55 2.64
N LEU A 347 6.59 22.08 1.61
CA LEU A 347 5.57 23.12 1.73
C LEU A 347 4.24 22.63 1.17
N GLY A 348 3.23 22.53 2.03
CA GLY A 348 1.85 22.21 1.67
C GLY A 348 0.94 23.40 1.91
N LEU A 349 0.22 23.87 0.89
CA LEU A 349 -0.82 24.89 1.06
C LEU A 349 -2.14 24.39 0.48
N SER A 350 -3.20 24.37 1.29
CA SER A 350 -4.53 23.95 0.87
C SER A 350 -5.62 24.99 1.14
N GLY A 351 -6.57 25.07 0.21
CA GLY A 351 -7.69 26.00 0.31
C GLY A 351 -7.24 27.47 0.17
N TYR A 352 -7.65 28.35 1.07
CA TYR A 352 -7.34 29.78 0.93
C TYR A 352 -5.87 30.12 1.18
N THR A 353 -5.10 29.30 1.91
CA THR A 353 -3.70 29.57 2.26
C THR A 353 -2.76 29.70 1.07
N MET A 354 -3.17 29.23 -0.10
CA MET A 354 -2.43 29.44 -1.34
C MET A 354 -2.19 30.92 -1.64
N LYS A 355 -3.12 31.81 -1.23
CA LYS A 355 -2.95 33.27 -1.32
C LYS A 355 -1.79 33.79 -0.45
N MET A 356 -1.31 33.00 0.50
CA MET A 356 -0.17 33.32 1.34
C MET A 356 1.17 32.99 0.70
N LEU A 357 1.23 32.25 -0.41
CA LEU A 357 2.51 31.87 -1.02
C LEU A 357 3.42 33.08 -1.31
N PRO A 358 2.94 34.21 -1.87
CA PRO A 358 3.77 35.42 -2.05
C PRO A 358 4.17 36.11 -0.75
N LYS A 359 3.53 35.78 0.37
CA LYS A 359 3.80 36.36 1.69
C LYS A 359 4.92 35.63 2.41
N LEU A 360 5.20 34.37 2.03
CA LEU A 360 6.27 33.57 2.60
C LEU A 360 7.64 33.97 2.00
N GLY A 361 8.56 34.37 2.86
CA GLY A 361 9.96 34.62 2.52
C GLY A 361 10.81 33.40 2.84
N PHE A 362 11.48 32.86 1.81
CA PHE A 362 12.42 31.74 1.93
C PHE A 362 13.86 32.21 1.90
N HIS A 363 14.76 31.42 2.50
CA HIS A 363 16.19 31.61 2.34
C HIS A 363 16.61 31.45 0.86
N GLU A 364 17.60 32.23 0.39
CA GLU A 364 18.02 32.22 -1.03
C GLU A 364 18.52 30.85 -1.49
N GLU A 365 19.23 30.14 -0.60
CA GLU A 365 19.71 28.78 -0.81
C GLU A 365 18.65 27.67 -0.57
N ASN A 366 17.38 28.02 -0.41
CA ASN A 366 16.37 27.02 -0.11
C ASN A 366 16.18 26.05 -1.29
N VAL A 367 16.21 24.75 -0.98
CA VAL A 367 15.92 23.67 -1.92
C VAL A 367 14.69 22.93 -1.38
N LEU A 368 13.52 23.24 -1.95
CA LEU A 368 12.28 22.56 -1.61
C LEU A 368 12.36 21.11 -2.10
N GLY A 369 12.25 20.17 -1.16
CA GLY A 369 11.95 18.78 -1.44
C GLY A 369 10.58 18.62 -2.10
N ARG A 370 9.53 19.25 -1.55
CA ARG A 370 8.19 19.18 -2.12
C ARG A 370 7.43 20.50 -1.98
N LEU A 371 6.79 20.94 -3.05
CA LEU A 371 5.81 22.02 -3.08
C LEU A 371 4.48 21.44 -3.57
N PHE A 372 3.50 21.33 -2.68
CA PHE A 372 2.19 20.77 -2.99
C PHE A 372 1.10 21.80 -2.71
N LEU A 373 0.34 22.17 -3.74
CA LEU A 373 -0.72 23.16 -3.63
C LEU A 373 -2.07 22.57 -4.10
N TYR A 374 -3.10 22.67 -3.26
CA TYR A 374 -4.40 22.04 -3.49
C TYR A 374 -5.58 22.99 -3.24
N GLY A 375 -6.49 23.14 -4.21
CA GLY A 375 -7.61 24.07 -4.11
C GLY A 375 -8.93 23.48 -4.60
N ARG A 376 -9.85 23.18 -3.69
CA ARG A 376 -11.07 22.40 -3.99
C ARG A 376 -12.27 23.20 -4.51
N TYR A 377 -12.22 24.53 -4.52
CA TYR A 377 -13.43 25.34 -4.69
C TYR A 377 -13.37 26.22 -5.95
N PRO A 378 -14.43 26.24 -6.79
CA PRO A 378 -14.53 27.13 -7.96
C PRO A 378 -14.76 28.59 -7.52
N GLY A 379 -14.16 29.56 -8.24
CA GLY A 379 -14.29 31.01 -7.98
C GLY A 379 -13.05 31.74 -7.46
N TYR A 380 -11.91 31.04 -7.36
CA TYR A 380 -10.69 31.52 -6.70
C TYR A 380 -9.69 32.27 -7.60
N PRO A 381 -9.51 31.97 -8.90
CA PRO A 381 -8.31 32.44 -9.60
C PRO A 381 -8.25 33.93 -9.96
N ALA A 382 -9.38 34.55 -10.29
CA ALA A 382 -9.40 35.90 -10.89
C ALA A 382 -8.77 37.00 -10.00
N GLU A 383 -8.87 36.87 -8.68
CA GLU A 383 -8.31 37.84 -7.72
C GLU A 383 -6.97 37.39 -7.11
N MET A 384 -6.53 36.15 -7.33
CA MET A 384 -5.49 35.50 -6.51
C MET A 384 -4.09 36.08 -6.69
N PHE A 385 -3.74 36.60 -7.87
CA PHE A 385 -2.46 37.29 -8.05
C PHE A 385 -2.57 38.35 -9.16
N LYS A 386 -2.35 39.62 -8.79
CA LYS A 386 -2.11 40.70 -9.75
C LYS A 386 -0.99 40.29 -10.74
N PRO A 387 -1.00 40.80 -11.99
CA PRO A 387 -0.04 40.43 -13.03
C PRO A 387 1.44 40.47 -12.60
N ASP A 388 1.78 41.37 -11.67
CA ASP A 388 3.17 41.61 -11.25
C ASP A 388 3.64 40.74 -10.07
N ASN A 389 2.77 39.91 -9.50
CA ASN A 389 3.09 39.09 -8.32
C ASN A 389 3.73 37.75 -8.73
N THR A 390 5.01 37.78 -9.11
CA THR A 390 5.79 36.55 -9.27
C THR A 390 6.32 36.06 -7.93
N VAL A 391 6.30 34.75 -7.70
CA VAL A 391 6.79 34.10 -6.48
C VAL A 391 8.09 33.38 -6.80
N TRP A 392 9.18 33.76 -6.14
CA TRP A 392 10.43 33.00 -6.19
C TRP A 392 10.37 31.85 -5.18
N VAL A 393 10.52 30.62 -5.66
CA VAL A 393 10.51 29.41 -4.82
C VAL A 393 11.85 28.64 -4.85
N GLY A 394 12.87 29.20 -5.50
CA GLY A 394 14.21 28.61 -5.55
C GLY A 394 14.29 27.32 -6.40
N LYS A 395 14.96 26.30 -5.87
CA LYS A 395 15.03 24.96 -6.46
C LYS A 395 13.93 24.08 -5.84
N VAL A 396 13.24 23.30 -6.67
CA VAL A 396 12.12 22.43 -6.26
C VAL A 396 12.33 21.04 -6.85
N LYS A 397 12.38 20.02 -5.99
CA LYS A 397 12.49 18.62 -6.41
C LYS A 397 11.13 18.04 -6.82
N GLU A 398 10.06 18.28 -6.07
CA GLU A 398 8.72 17.82 -6.40
C GLU A 398 7.73 18.99 -6.41
N LEU A 399 7.02 19.19 -7.51
CA LEU A 399 5.99 20.21 -7.65
C LEU A 399 4.67 19.57 -8.09
N GLY A 400 3.68 19.59 -7.19
CA GLY A 400 2.34 19.11 -7.44
C GLY A 400 1.33 20.25 -7.34
N LEU A 401 0.55 20.48 -8.41
CA LEU A 401 -0.53 21.46 -8.44
C LEU A 401 -1.82 20.78 -8.89
N CYS A 402 -2.87 20.86 -8.07
CA CYS A 402 -4.16 20.26 -8.40
C CYS A 402 -5.23 21.33 -8.52
N GLU A 403 -6.23 21.09 -9.37
CA GLU A 403 -7.44 21.88 -9.51
C GLU A 403 -7.16 23.36 -9.91
N ASN A 404 -7.91 24.30 -9.34
CA ASN A 404 -7.84 25.74 -9.65
C ASN A 404 -6.47 26.39 -9.39
N VAL A 405 -5.56 25.67 -8.73
CA VAL A 405 -4.26 26.18 -8.29
C VAL A 405 -3.26 26.25 -9.41
N ILE A 406 -3.49 25.47 -10.46
CA ILE A 406 -2.60 25.36 -11.59
C ILE A 406 -2.33 26.74 -12.22
N GLU A 407 -3.26 27.69 -12.13
CA GLU A 407 -3.08 29.08 -12.59
C GLU A 407 -1.91 29.85 -11.95
N ILE A 408 -1.37 29.37 -10.81
CA ILE A 408 -0.16 29.96 -10.22
C ILE A 408 1.10 29.63 -11.03
N LEU A 409 1.07 28.59 -11.85
CA LEU A 409 2.24 28.05 -12.52
C LEU A 409 3.05 29.09 -13.31
N PRO A 410 2.46 29.99 -14.14
CA PRO A 410 3.22 31.03 -14.84
C PRO A 410 3.86 32.07 -13.90
N LYS A 411 3.41 32.13 -12.64
CA LYS A 411 3.87 33.10 -11.62
C LYS A 411 4.98 32.52 -10.74
N LEU A 412 5.17 31.20 -10.75
CA LEU A 412 6.27 30.54 -10.05
C LEU A 412 7.59 30.77 -10.81
N ARG A 413 8.55 31.42 -10.17
CA ARG A 413 9.92 31.55 -10.66
C ARG A 413 10.80 30.49 -9.99
N LEU A 414 11.21 29.52 -10.81
CA LEU A 414 12.18 28.49 -10.44
C LEU A 414 13.60 28.94 -10.81
N HIS A 415 14.59 28.40 -10.09
CA HIS A 415 15.99 28.60 -10.42
C HIS A 415 16.33 28.10 -11.83
N ARG A 416 17.27 28.75 -12.53
CA ARG A 416 17.66 28.37 -13.90
C ARG A 416 18.19 26.94 -13.97
N GLU A 417 18.95 26.53 -12.97
CA GLU A 417 19.52 25.19 -12.83
C GLU A 417 18.61 24.23 -12.04
N ASN A 418 17.29 24.42 -12.08
CA ASN A 418 16.38 23.52 -11.38
C ASN A 418 16.42 22.11 -12.00
N VAL A 419 16.54 21.11 -11.13
CA VAL A 419 16.44 19.69 -11.49
C VAL A 419 15.32 19.09 -10.64
N MET A 420 14.20 18.85 -11.29
CA MET A 420 12.96 18.37 -10.68
C MET A 420 12.85 16.85 -10.83
N GLU A 421 12.54 16.16 -9.74
CA GLU A 421 12.25 14.74 -9.69
C GLU A 421 10.81 14.46 -10.19
N VAL A 422 9.82 15.25 -9.76
CA VAL A 422 8.41 15.08 -10.16
C VAL A 422 7.74 16.42 -10.42
N PHE A 423 7.08 16.55 -11.58
CA PHE A 423 6.12 17.59 -11.89
C PHE A 423 4.76 16.96 -12.17
N ASP A 424 3.77 17.19 -11.32
CA ASP A 424 2.43 16.58 -11.40
C ASP A 424 1.34 17.68 -11.44
N LEU A 425 0.57 17.72 -12.51
CA LEU A 425 -0.58 18.63 -12.67
C LEU A 425 -1.87 17.85 -12.92
N ASP A 426 -2.92 18.23 -12.20
CA ASP A 426 -4.26 17.62 -12.32
C ASP A 426 -5.33 18.72 -12.41
N ALA A 427 -6.03 18.84 -13.54
CA ALA A 427 -7.10 19.83 -13.71
C ALA A 427 -8.39 19.19 -14.27
N ASN A 428 -9.40 18.97 -13.44
CA ASN A 428 -10.68 18.37 -13.87
C ASN A 428 -11.64 19.35 -14.57
N HIS A 429 -11.35 20.65 -14.58
CA HIS A 429 -12.16 21.69 -15.22
C HIS A 429 -11.31 22.62 -16.13
N PRO A 430 -11.84 23.04 -17.30
CA PRO A 430 -11.11 23.89 -18.25
C PRO A 430 -10.82 25.29 -17.72
N GLU A 431 -11.63 25.74 -16.75
CA GLU A 431 -11.57 27.07 -16.16
C GLU A 431 -10.22 27.26 -15.44
N TYR A 432 -9.69 26.20 -14.85
CA TYR A 432 -8.47 26.19 -14.03
C TYR A 432 -7.17 26.38 -14.83
N ILE A 433 -7.25 26.35 -16.15
CA ILE A 433 -6.09 26.52 -17.03
C ILE A 433 -6.24 27.73 -17.96
N TYR A 434 -7.38 28.42 -17.92
CA TYR A 434 -7.74 29.45 -18.90
C TYR A 434 -6.68 30.55 -19.01
N GLU A 435 -6.20 31.08 -17.87
CA GLU A 435 -5.16 32.11 -17.86
C GLU A 435 -3.80 31.60 -18.37
N ILE A 436 -3.46 30.34 -18.09
CA ILE A 436 -2.22 29.71 -18.57
C ILE A 436 -2.25 29.56 -20.08
N LEU A 437 -3.40 29.22 -20.66
CA LEU A 437 -3.52 29.03 -22.10
C LEU A 437 -3.30 30.33 -22.89
N LYS A 438 -3.51 31.50 -22.26
CA LYS A 438 -3.18 32.82 -22.85
C LYS A 438 -1.67 33.09 -22.91
N THR A 439 -0.86 32.36 -22.16
CA THR A 439 0.60 32.52 -22.20
C THR A 439 1.19 32.04 -23.52
N LYS A 440 2.37 32.54 -23.88
CA LYS A 440 3.10 32.08 -25.07
C LYS A 440 3.54 30.63 -24.88
N ASN A 441 3.60 29.86 -25.97
CA ASN A 441 4.13 28.49 -25.93
C ASN A 441 5.58 28.51 -25.46
N SER A 442 5.98 27.47 -24.71
CA SER A 442 7.31 27.36 -24.10
C SER A 442 7.74 28.59 -23.29
N SER A 443 6.80 29.24 -22.60
CA SER A 443 7.10 30.40 -21.74
C SER A 443 7.32 30.03 -20.27
N ILE A 444 6.86 28.86 -19.83
CA ILE A 444 6.94 28.42 -18.43
C ILE A 444 8.19 27.56 -18.26
N TRP A 445 9.24 28.13 -17.68
CA TRP A 445 10.50 27.43 -17.43
C TRP A 445 10.42 26.47 -16.24
N LEU A 446 10.71 25.18 -16.47
CA LEU A 446 10.73 24.15 -15.41
C LEU A 446 12.13 23.61 -15.07
N GLY A 447 13.12 23.80 -15.97
CA GLY A 447 14.44 23.20 -15.85
C GLY A 447 14.52 21.77 -16.42
N LYS A 448 15.32 20.91 -15.77
CA LYS A 448 15.39 19.46 -16.07
C LYS A 448 14.32 18.74 -15.22
N ILE A 449 13.63 17.76 -15.79
CA ILE A 449 12.53 17.03 -15.14
C ILE A 449 12.71 15.54 -15.38
N LYS A 450 12.70 14.75 -14.30
CA LYS A 450 12.71 13.29 -14.38
C LYS A 450 11.32 12.72 -14.69
N LYS A 451 10.28 13.11 -13.96
CA LYS A 451 8.90 12.61 -14.16
C LYS A 451 7.92 13.75 -14.39
N LEU A 452 7.21 13.71 -15.52
CA LEU A 452 6.16 14.66 -15.90
C LEU A 452 4.82 13.94 -15.97
N LYS A 453 3.88 14.32 -15.10
CA LYS A 453 2.52 13.77 -15.06
C LYS A 453 1.50 14.89 -15.31
N LEU A 454 0.65 14.73 -16.31
CA LEU A 454 -0.43 15.68 -16.60
C LEU A 454 -1.76 14.92 -16.75
N ARG A 455 -2.76 15.28 -15.96
CA ARG A 455 -4.10 14.65 -15.97
C ARG A 455 -5.20 15.62 -16.41
N TYR A 456 -6.17 15.11 -17.16
CA TYR A 456 -7.36 15.81 -17.62
C TYR A 456 -7.01 17.08 -18.44
N TYR A 457 -7.60 18.24 -18.12
CA TYR A 457 -7.33 19.50 -18.81
C TYR A 457 -5.88 19.96 -18.65
N ALA A 458 -5.13 19.50 -17.64
CA ALA A 458 -3.74 19.92 -17.42
C ALA A 458 -2.81 19.56 -18.60
N VAL A 459 -3.20 18.58 -19.41
CA VAL A 459 -2.47 18.20 -20.62
C VAL A 459 -2.40 19.34 -21.65
N GLU A 460 -3.38 20.25 -21.69
CA GLU A 460 -3.35 21.45 -22.56
C GLU A 460 -2.24 22.45 -22.18
N ILE A 461 -1.65 22.31 -21.00
CA ILE A 461 -0.53 23.14 -20.56
C ILE A 461 0.78 22.64 -21.16
N LEU A 462 0.86 21.39 -21.62
CA LEU A 462 2.09 20.80 -22.16
C LEU A 462 2.80 21.69 -23.19
N PRO A 463 2.13 22.31 -24.18
CA PRO A 463 2.78 23.22 -25.13
C PRO A 463 3.31 24.53 -24.51
N LYS A 464 2.86 24.90 -23.31
CA LYS A 464 3.27 26.10 -22.57
C LYS A 464 4.54 25.86 -21.76
N LEU A 465 4.84 24.60 -21.44
CA LEU A 465 6.02 24.21 -20.68
C LEU A 465 7.29 24.34 -21.52
N ARG A 466 8.36 24.82 -20.90
CA ARG A 466 9.72 24.87 -21.45
C ARG A 466 10.62 23.99 -20.60
N ILE A 467 10.96 22.84 -21.15
CA ILE A 467 11.89 21.86 -20.59
C ILE A 467 13.28 22.14 -21.17
N HIS A 468 14.32 21.94 -20.36
CA HIS A 468 15.71 22.09 -20.80
C HIS A 468 16.03 21.17 -22.00
N GLU A 469 16.84 21.63 -22.96
CA GLU A 469 17.11 20.90 -24.21
C GLU A 469 17.81 19.56 -23.98
N GLU A 470 18.76 19.52 -23.05
CA GLU A 470 19.46 18.31 -22.60
C GLU A 470 18.65 17.42 -21.63
N ASN A 471 17.34 17.62 -21.48
CA ASN A 471 16.56 16.82 -20.54
C ASN A 471 16.40 15.38 -21.02
N VAL A 472 16.73 14.44 -20.15
CA VAL A 472 16.42 13.02 -20.30
C VAL A 472 15.38 12.66 -19.25
N MET A 473 14.13 12.62 -19.67
CA MET A 473 12.98 12.33 -18.83
C MET A 473 12.88 10.81 -18.60
N GLU A 474 12.73 10.40 -17.34
CA GLU A 474 12.46 9.01 -16.96
C GLU A 474 11.03 8.61 -17.34
N VAL A 475 10.03 9.46 -17.03
CA VAL A 475 8.61 9.15 -17.28
C VAL A 475 7.86 10.39 -17.79
N LEU A 476 7.15 10.23 -18.91
CA LEU A 476 6.10 11.14 -19.39
C LEU A 476 4.76 10.41 -19.31
N GLU A 477 3.88 10.83 -18.41
CA GLU A 477 2.55 10.25 -18.19
C GLU A 477 1.49 11.29 -18.50
N LEU A 478 0.60 10.97 -19.43
CA LEU A 478 -0.46 11.84 -19.88
C LEU A 478 -1.80 11.07 -19.88
N ASP A 479 -2.77 11.55 -19.11
CA ASP A 479 -4.11 10.97 -18.99
C ASP A 479 -5.19 12.00 -19.30
N VAL A 480 -6.12 11.65 -20.19
CA VAL A 480 -7.18 12.54 -20.72
C VAL A 480 -8.45 11.70 -20.86
N GLU A 481 -9.49 12.04 -20.09
CA GLU A 481 -10.73 11.28 -20.11
C GLU A 481 -11.62 11.63 -21.31
N TYR A 482 -11.65 12.91 -21.69
CA TYR A 482 -12.49 13.43 -22.75
C TYR A 482 -11.72 14.31 -23.72
N SER A 483 -11.89 14.11 -25.02
CA SER A 483 -11.15 14.89 -26.02
C SER A 483 -11.41 16.41 -26.05
N ARG A 484 -12.46 16.89 -25.37
CA ARG A 484 -12.67 18.33 -25.12
C ARG A 484 -11.56 18.94 -24.24
N GLU A 485 -10.92 18.10 -23.44
CA GLU A 485 -9.82 18.46 -22.53
C GLU A 485 -8.52 18.78 -23.24
N ILE A 486 -8.42 18.47 -24.55
CA ILE A 486 -7.21 18.68 -25.37
C ILE A 486 -7.51 19.39 -26.69
N ALA A 487 -8.66 20.07 -26.78
CA ALA A 487 -9.16 20.68 -28.00
C ALA A 487 -8.21 21.71 -28.64
N GLN A 488 -7.44 22.48 -27.86
CA GLN A 488 -6.48 23.47 -28.37
C GLN A 488 -5.21 22.78 -28.85
N THR A 489 -4.67 21.87 -28.06
CA THR A 489 -3.48 21.07 -28.39
C THR A 489 -3.67 20.32 -29.72
N LEU A 490 -4.87 19.79 -29.97
CA LEU A 490 -5.16 19.10 -31.22
C LEU A 490 -5.17 19.99 -32.47
N LYS A 491 -5.41 21.31 -32.32
CA LYS A 491 -5.35 22.30 -33.42
C LYS A 491 -3.91 22.66 -33.79
N MET A 492 -2.93 22.32 -32.95
CA MET A 492 -1.52 22.62 -33.21
C MET A 492 -0.97 21.81 -34.40
N LYS A 493 0.15 22.27 -34.98
CA LYS A 493 0.84 21.53 -36.06
C LYS A 493 1.45 20.23 -35.52
N ARG A 494 1.75 19.26 -36.41
CA ARG A 494 2.49 18.05 -36.04
C ARG A 494 3.86 18.42 -35.45
N GLU A 495 4.34 17.61 -34.51
CA GLU A 495 5.67 17.77 -33.88
C GLU A 495 5.93 19.19 -33.33
N SER A 496 4.88 19.84 -32.81
CA SER A 496 4.97 21.21 -32.29
C SER A 496 5.28 21.29 -30.80
N ILE A 497 5.24 20.16 -30.10
CA ILE A 497 5.44 20.08 -28.65
C ILE A 497 6.74 19.33 -28.37
N TRP A 498 7.78 20.06 -27.97
CA TRP A 498 9.07 19.47 -27.63
C TRP A 498 9.04 18.83 -26.23
N VAL A 499 9.38 17.53 -26.15
CA VAL A 499 9.44 16.79 -24.87
C VAL A 499 10.84 16.26 -24.52
N GLY A 500 11.85 16.45 -25.39
CA GLY A 500 13.22 16.00 -25.16
C GLY A 500 13.42 14.50 -25.39
N LYS A 501 14.35 13.89 -24.64
CA LYS A 501 14.55 12.43 -24.58
C LYS A 501 13.63 11.87 -23.47
N VAL A 502 12.93 10.77 -23.74
CA VAL A 502 11.95 10.13 -22.84
C VAL A 502 12.21 8.63 -22.79
N LYS A 503 12.47 8.10 -21.59
CA LYS A 503 12.68 6.67 -21.34
C LYS A 503 11.36 5.90 -21.32
N LYS A 504 10.34 6.38 -20.60
CA LYS A 504 9.01 5.77 -20.53
C LYS A 504 7.93 6.77 -20.92
N LEU A 505 7.12 6.43 -21.91
CA LEU A 505 5.96 7.21 -22.34
C LEU A 505 4.68 6.43 -22.05
N VAL A 506 3.82 6.99 -21.22
CA VAL A 506 2.51 6.43 -20.85
C VAL A 506 1.42 7.36 -21.36
N LEU A 507 0.58 6.84 -22.25
CA LEU A 507 -0.59 7.54 -22.76
C LEU A 507 -1.83 6.76 -22.34
N GLU A 508 -2.76 7.44 -21.67
CA GLU A 508 -4.03 6.83 -21.27
C GLU A 508 -5.20 7.50 -22.01
N ARG A 509 -6.21 6.70 -22.38
CA ARG A 509 -7.51 7.16 -22.87
C ARG A 509 -7.39 8.06 -24.13
N ASP A 510 -7.94 9.27 -24.12
CA ASP A 510 -7.99 10.18 -25.29
C ASP A 510 -6.61 10.81 -25.63
N THR A 511 -5.59 10.57 -24.79
CA THR A 511 -4.30 11.26 -24.89
C THR A 511 -3.47 10.87 -26.10
N VAL A 512 -3.71 9.68 -26.66
CA VAL A 512 -3.01 9.24 -27.89
C VAL A 512 -3.12 10.26 -29.02
N ARG A 513 -4.21 11.06 -29.04
CA ARG A 513 -4.43 12.07 -30.09
C ARG A 513 -3.39 13.20 -30.05
N ILE A 514 -2.65 13.31 -28.97
CA ILE A 514 -1.51 14.21 -28.80
C ILE A 514 -0.23 13.63 -29.38
N LEU A 515 -0.12 12.31 -29.54
CA LEU A 515 1.10 11.64 -30.02
C LEU A 515 1.65 12.27 -31.33
N PRO A 516 0.84 12.56 -32.38
CA PRO A 516 1.34 13.23 -33.59
C PRO A 516 1.82 14.69 -33.37
N LYS A 517 1.52 15.29 -32.21
CA LYS A 517 1.92 16.65 -31.82
C LYS A 517 3.21 16.65 -31.02
N LEU A 518 3.58 15.53 -30.40
CA LEU A 518 4.83 15.39 -29.67
C LEU A 518 6.02 15.34 -30.63
N ARG A 519 7.07 16.07 -30.28
CA ARG A 519 8.38 16.03 -30.93
C ARG A 519 9.37 15.44 -29.93
N ILE A 520 9.65 14.15 -30.10
CA ILE A 520 10.65 13.41 -29.35
C ILE A 520 12.01 13.62 -30.02
N HIS A 521 13.09 13.70 -29.23
CA HIS A 521 14.44 13.83 -29.76
C HIS A 521 14.79 12.68 -30.73
N LYS A 522 15.48 12.97 -31.84
CA LYS A 522 15.78 11.97 -32.90
C LYS A 522 16.58 10.78 -32.39
N GLU A 523 17.55 11.03 -31.51
CA GLU A 523 18.37 10.03 -30.82
C GLU A 523 17.69 9.39 -29.59
N ASN A 524 16.38 9.54 -29.43
CA ASN A 524 15.71 8.94 -28.27
C ASN A 524 15.65 7.42 -28.41
N VAL A 525 16.12 6.72 -27.37
CA VAL A 525 15.91 5.29 -27.17
C VAL A 525 15.00 5.13 -25.97
N MET A 526 13.73 4.87 -26.26
CA MET A 526 12.68 4.66 -25.27
C MET A 526 12.75 3.24 -24.73
N GLU A 527 12.79 3.10 -23.41
CA GLU A 527 12.75 1.81 -22.72
C GLU A 527 11.34 1.20 -22.80
N GLU A 528 10.30 2.02 -22.71
CA GLU A 528 8.91 1.53 -22.68
C GLU A 528 7.91 2.55 -23.24
N PHE A 529 7.06 2.10 -24.18
CA PHE A 529 5.89 2.83 -24.65
C PHE A 529 4.63 2.05 -24.28
N LEU A 530 3.81 2.61 -23.39
CA LEU A 530 2.54 2.04 -22.94
C LEU A 530 1.40 2.90 -23.45
N PHE A 531 0.44 2.29 -24.16
CA PHE A 531 -0.77 2.96 -24.57
C PHE A 531 -2.02 2.13 -24.27
N PHE A 532 -2.92 2.71 -23.48
CA PHE A 532 -4.17 2.09 -23.05
C PHE A 532 -5.39 2.89 -23.56
N ALA A 533 -6.31 2.22 -24.26
CA ALA A 533 -7.56 2.85 -24.71
C ALA A 533 -8.80 1.96 -24.54
N GLU A 534 -9.70 2.33 -23.63
CA GLU A 534 -10.92 1.56 -23.34
C GLU A 534 -12.07 1.76 -24.34
N LYS A 535 -12.02 2.83 -25.15
CA LYS A 535 -13.10 3.20 -26.08
C LYS A 535 -12.57 3.47 -27.48
N ALA A 536 -13.29 3.00 -28.51
CA ALA A 536 -12.99 3.28 -29.91
C ALA A 536 -12.93 4.78 -30.24
N SER A 537 -13.74 5.59 -29.54
CA SER A 537 -13.77 7.04 -29.72
C SER A 537 -12.42 7.72 -29.45
N TYR A 538 -11.59 7.12 -28.58
CA TYR A 538 -10.29 7.66 -28.21
C TYR A 538 -9.28 7.61 -29.36
N ILE A 539 -9.37 6.57 -30.20
CA ILE A 539 -8.44 6.34 -31.32
C ILE A 539 -9.00 6.79 -32.68
N ALA A 540 -10.29 7.07 -32.79
CA ALA A 540 -10.98 7.26 -34.08
C ALA A 540 -10.35 8.31 -35.01
N LYS A 541 -9.69 9.34 -34.46
CA LYS A 541 -8.97 10.34 -35.26
C LYS A 541 -7.59 9.85 -35.72
N ILE A 542 -6.91 9.05 -34.91
CA ILE A 542 -5.61 8.46 -35.27
C ILE A 542 -5.78 7.43 -36.36
N LEU A 543 -6.86 6.64 -36.33
CA LEU A 543 -7.14 5.68 -37.39
C LEU A 543 -7.30 6.33 -38.77
N LYS A 544 -7.68 7.62 -38.83
CA LYS A 544 -7.77 8.40 -40.08
C LYS A 544 -6.42 8.91 -40.59
N THR A 545 -5.35 8.76 -39.82
CA THR A 545 -4.00 9.11 -40.28
C THR A 545 -3.45 8.02 -41.20
N GLU A 546 -2.50 8.39 -42.06
CA GLU A 546 -1.79 7.45 -42.92
C GLU A 546 -1.01 6.42 -42.07
N ASN A 547 -0.86 5.19 -42.59
CA ASN A 547 -0.04 4.17 -41.95
C ASN A 547 1.41 4.67 -41.84
N ASN A 548 2.13 4.27 -40.79
CA ASN A 548 3.51 4.68 -40.53
C ASN A 548 3.71 6.22 -40.50
N SER A 549 2.69 6.99 -40.11
CA SER A 549 2.79 8.46 -40.08
C SER A 549 3.15 9.04 -38.70
N ILE A 550 3.14 8.21 -37.65
CA ILE A 550 3.39 8.64 -36.27
C ILE A 550 4.74 8.10 -35.80
N TRP A 551 5.76 8.95 -35.84
CA TRP A 551 7.09 8.61 -35.33
C TRP A 551 7.14 8.57 -33.80
N ILE A 552 7.59 7.45 -33.23
CA ILE A 552 7.71 7.27 -31.77
C ILE A 552 9.17 7.14 -31.27
N GLY A 553 10.16 7.22 -32.18
CA GLY A 553 11.56 7.00 -31.85
C GLY A 553 11.94 5.52 -31.84
N LYS A 554 13.17 5.21 -31.37
CA LYS A 554 13.58 3.83 -31.11
C LYS A 554 12.92 3.34 -29.82
N VAL A 555 12.26 2.19 -29.82
CA VAL A 555 11.53 1.66 -28.64
C VAL A 555 12.01 0.24 -28.32
N ARG A 556 12.28 -0.05 -27.04
CA ARG A 556 12.61 -1.41 -26.57
C ARG A 556 11.38 -2.24 -26.27
N ARG A 557 10.41 -1.69 -25.52
CA ARG A 557 9.15 -2.39 -25.19
C ARG A 557 7.94 -1.58 -25.63
N LEU A 558 7.10 -2.18 -26.46
CA LEU A 558 5.85 -1.60 -26.97
C LEU A 558 4.66 -2.39 -26.43
N ILE A 559 3.83 -1.77 -25.58
CA ILE A 559 2.65 -2.40 -25.00
C ILE A 559 1.41 -1.61 -25.40
N LEU A 560 0.49 -2.26 -26.11
CA LEU A 560 -0.77 -1.69 -26.56
C LEU A 560 -1.96 -2.49 -25.98
N GLU A 561 -2.85 -1.78 -25.29
CA GLU A 561 -3.98 -2.39 -24.61
C GLU A 561 -5.34 -1.93 -25.16
N ASN A 562 -6.26 -2.88 -25.29
CA ASN A 562 -7.62 -2.69 -25.75
C ASN A 562 -7.65 -2.02 -27.14
N TYR A 563 -8.41 -0.93 -27.32
CA TYR A 563 -8.49 -0.26 -28.61
C TYR A 563 -7.15 0.32 -29.08
N ALA A 564 -6.17 0.51 -28.18
CA ALA A 564 -4.85 1.04 -28.54
C ALA A 564 -4.15 0.20 -29.61
N ILE A 565 -4.43 -1.11 -29.64
CA ILE A 565 -3.88 -2.05 -30.62
C ILE A 565 -4.19 -1.60 -32.06
N GLN A 566 -5.36 -1.01 -32.31
CA GLN A 566 -5.73 -0.54 -33.65
C GLN A 566 -4.84 0.60 -34.17
N THR A 567 -4.05 1.22 -33.30
CA THR A 567 -3.09 2.26 -33.69
C THR A 567 -1.76 1.70 -34.16
N LEU A 568 -1.47 0.40 -33.96
CA LEU A 568 -0.21 -0.23 -34.34
C LEU A 568 0.20 0.06 -35.79
N PRO A 569 -0.68 -0.06 -36.83
CA PRO A 569 -0.30 0.26 -38.22
C PRO A 569 0.02 1.74 -38.47
N LYS A 570 -0.36 2.62 -37.55
CA LYS A 570 -0.13 4.07 -37.66
C LYS A 570 1.21 4.49 -37.08
N LEU A 571 1.81 3.65 -36.23
CA LEU A 571 3.10 3.90 -35.60
C LEU A 571 4.22 3.61 -36.61
N ARG A 572 5.17 4.54 -36.72
CA ARG A 572 6.39 4.38 -37.49
C ARG A 572 7.53 4.04 -36.55
N MET A 573 8.05 2.83 -36.67
CA MET A 573 9.25 2.36 -35.95
C MET A 573 10.47 2.44 -36.90
N HIS A 574 11.67 2.52 -36.35
CA HIS A 574 12.90 2.54 -37.15
C HIS A 574 13.20 1.14 -37.68
N GLU A 575 13.67 0.99 -38.93
CA GLU A 575 13.97 -0.33 -39.52
C GLU A 575 15.02 -1.12 -38.72
N GLU A 576 15.95 -0.41 -38.09
CA GLU A 576 16.97 -0.97 -37.18
C GLU A 576 16.49 -1.12 -35.72
N ASP A 577 15.21 -0.93 -35.41
CA ASP A 577 14.72 -1.09 -34.04
C ASP A 577 14.68 -2.58 -33.67
N GLU A 578 15.51 -2.92 -32.68
CA GLU A 578 15.45 -4.18 -31.94
C GLU A 578 14.50 -4.02 -30.75
N LEU A 579 13.26 -4.48 -30.92
CA LEU A 579 12.29 -4.56 -29.82
C LEU A 579 12.65 -5.72 -28.91
N GLU A 580 12.85 -5.43 -27.64
CA GLU A 580 12.88 -6.45 -26.59
C GLU A 580 11.51 -7.12 -26.45
N GLU A 581 10.41 -6.35 -26.52
CA GLU A 581 9.05 -6.88 -26.35
C GLU A 581 7.98 -6.10 -27.14
N LEU A 582 7.08 -6.84 -27.80
CA LEU A 582 5.80 -6.34 -28.33
C LEU A 582 4.65 -7.05 -27.59
N GLY A 583 3.92 -6.32 -26.75
CA GLY A 583 2.76 -6.82 -26.01
C GLY A 583 1.45 -6.23 -26.54
N LEU A 584 0.50 -7.10 -26.93
CA LEU A 584 -0.83 -6.70 -27.38
C LEU A 584 -1.90 -7.40 -26.52
N TRP A 585 -2.70 -6.62 -25.78
CA TRP A 585 -3.73 -7.17 -24.88
C TRP A 585 -5.12 -6.69 -25.26
N ALA A 586 -5.98 -7.57 -25.78
CA ALA A 586 -7.31 -7.20 -26.26
C ALA A 586 -8.42 -7.92 -25.47
N ASN A 587 -8.92 -7.30 -24.40
CA ASN A 587 -9.92 -7.93 -23.52
C ASN A 587 -11.30 -8.19 -24.15
N LYS A 588 -11.58 -7.61 -25.33
CA LYS A 588 -12.85 -7.81 -26.07
C LYS A 588 -12.58 -7.83 -27.56
N LEU A 589 -13.31 -8.64 -28.32
CA LEU A 589 -13.15 -8.74 -29.78
C LEU A 589 -13.19 -7.37 -30.48
N LYS A 590 -14.14 -6.51 -30.08
CA LYS A 590 -14.30 -5.14 -30.61
C LYS A 590 -13.03 -4.27 -30.50
N HIS A 591 -12.08 -4.63 -29.64
CA HIS A 591 -10.81 -3.94 -29.50
C HIS A 591 -9.91 -4.11 -30.72
N ILE A 592 -10.14 -5.13 -31.56
CA ILE A 592 -9.37 -5.37 -32.79
C ILE A 592 -10.20 -5.31 -34.08
N THR A 593 -11.53 -5.21 -34.00
CA THR A 593 -12.41 -5.20 -35.20
C THR A 593 -12.20 -4.00 -36.14
N GLY A 594 -11.60 -2.91 -35.66
CA GLY A 594 -11.27 -1.74 -36.49
C GLY A 594 -9.90 -1.82 -37.17
N MET A 595 -9.14 -2.89 -36.94
CA MET A 595 -7.97 -3.20 -37.74
C MET A 595 -8.41 -3.50 -39.17
N PRO A 596 -7.82 -2.89 -40.21
CA PRO A 596 -8.22 -3.15 -41.59
C PRO A 596 -8.26 -4.64 -41.92
N GLU A 597 -9.19 -5.04 -42.80
CA GLU A 597 -9.21 -6.33 -43.51
C GLU A 597 -8.06 -6.42 -44.53
N GLU A 598 -6.91 -5.81 -44.20
CA GLU A 598 -5.69 -5.87 -45.00
C GLU A 598 -5.19 -7.32 -45.10
N GLU A 599 -4.44 -7.58 -46.17
CA GLU A 599 -3.75 -8.85 -46.43
C GLU A 599 -2.87 -9.26 -45.24
N ASP A 600 -2.71 -10.57 -45.06
CA ASP A 600 -1.81 -11.11 -44.04
C ASP A 600 -0.39 -10.51 -44.17
N ASN A 601 0.32 -10.36 -43.05
CA ASN A 601 1.62 -9.67 -42.98
C ASN A 601 1.59 -8.16 -43.34
N SER A 602 0.46 -7.46 -43.18
CA SER A 602 0.41 -6.01 -43.44
C SER A 602 1.02 -5.14 -42.33
N ILE A 603 1.10 -5.64 -41.09
CA ILE A 603 1.53 -4.86 -39.93
C ILE A 603 2.98 -5.15 -39.64
N TRP A 604 3.88 -4.29 -40.12
CA TRP A 604 5.29 -4.42 -39.81
C TRP A 604 5.57 -4.11 -38.33
N THR A 605 6.23 -5.03 -37.63
CA THR A 605 6.53 -4.95 -36.20
C THR A 605 8.03 -4.78 -35.89
N GLY A 606 8.88 -4.67 -36.91
CA GLY A 606 10.33 -4.56 -36.71
C GLY A 606 11.01 -5.87 -36.29
N LYS A 607 12.17 -5.77 -35.63
CA LYS A 607 12.94 -6.92 -35.12
C LYS A 607 12.58 -7.18 -33.65
N ALA A 608 11.52 -7.95 -33.41
CA ALA A 608 11.05 -8.25 -32.05
C ALA A 608 11.64 -9.56 -31.49
N LYS A 609 12.23 -9.50 -30.29
CA LYS A 609 12.73 -10.67 -29.55
C LYS A 609 11.59 -11.41 -28.84
N LYS A 610 10.65 -10.68 -28.23
CA LYS A 610 9.50 -11.25 -27.54
C LYS A 610 8.19 -10.73 -28.11
N LEU A 611 7.26 -11.64 -28.41
CA LEU A 611 5.89 -11.31 -28.82
C LEU A 611 4.91 -11.89 -27.80
N VAL A 612 4.08 -11.03 -27.20
CA VAL A 612 3.05 -11.42 -26.24
C VAL A 612 1.68 -11.01 -26.76
N LEU A 613 0.81 -11.97 -27.02
CA LEU A 613 -0.57 -11.74 -27.46
C LEU A 613 -1.53 -12.28 -26.40
N THR A 614 -2.44 -11.45 -25.90
CA THR A 614 -3.36 -11.84 -24.83
C THR A 614 -4.82 -11.55 -25.21
N GLU A 615 -5.69 -12.48 -24.83
CA GLU A 615 -7.09 -12.59 -25.18
C GLU A 615 -7.31 -12.47 -26.70
N HIS A 616 -8.23 -11.63 -27.15
CA HIS A 616 -8.58 -11.52 -28.56
C HIS A 616 -7.42 -11.01 -29.45
N ALA A 617 -6.30 -10.54 -28.88
CA ALA A 617 -5.15 -10.04 -29.64
C ALA A 617 -4.42 -11.15 -30.38
N VAL A 618 -4.60 -12.40 -29.93
CA VAL A 618 -4.09 -13.60 -30.59
C VAL A 618 -4.54 -13.68 -32.06
N ARG A 619 -5.75 -13.18 -32.37
CA ARG A 619 -6.30 -13.07 -33.75
C ARG A 619 -5.48 -12.18 -34.68
N LEU A 620 -4.56 -11.38 -34.16
CA LEU A 620 -3.71 -10.51 -34.96
C LEU A 620 -2.46 -11.22 -35.47
N LEU A 621 -2.12 -12.41 -34.97
CA LEU A 621 -0.92 -13.13 -35.36
C LEU A 621 -0.68 -13.20 -36.88
N PRO A 622 -1.68 -13.56 -37.73
CA PRO A 622 -1.49 -13.63 -39.18
C PRO A 622 -1.24 -12.26 -39.84
N LYS A 623 -1.62 -11.17 -39.16
CA LYS A 623 -1.44 -9.80 -39.64
C LYS A 623 -0.07 -9.22 -39.31
N LEU A 624 0.66 -9.81 -38.34
CA LEU A 624 1.95 -9.30 -37.90
C LEU A 624 3.09 -9.79 -38.81
N ARG A 625 3.78 -8.83 -39.44
CA ARG A 625 4.99 -9.06 -40.22
C ARG A 625 6.22 -8.76 -39.39
N ILE A 626 6.85 -9.83 -38.90
CA ILE A 626 8.16 -9.77 -38.26
C ILE A 626 9.25 -9.79 -39.33
N HIS A 627 10.31 -9.00 -39.16
CA HIS A 627 11.42 -8.96 -40.10
C HIS A 627 12.10 -10.34 -40.23
N GLU A 628 12.48 -10.76 -41.45
CA GLU A 628 13.00 -12.13 -41.74
C GLU A 628 14.30 -12.48 -40.98
N GLU A 629 15.12 -11.47 -40.71
CA GLU A 629 16.34 -11.60 -39.88
C GLU A 629 16.06 -11.65 -38.37
N SER A 630 14.81 -11.52 -37.93
CA SER A 630 14.50 -11.55 -36.49
C SER A 630 14.68 -12.95 -35.94
N VAL A 631 15.39 -13.04 -34.83
CA VAL A 631 15.41 -14.22 -33.97
C VAL A 631 14.43 -13.95 -32.83
N VAL A 632 13.25 -14.53 -32.91
CA VAL A 632 12.23 -14.41 -31.86
C VAL A 632 12.64 -15.36 -30.73
N GLU A 633 13.03 -14.80 -29.59
CA GLU A 633 13.40 -15.57 -28.40
C GLU A 633 12.16 -16.21 -27.74
N GLU A 634 11.03 -15.48 -27.71
CA GLU A 634 9.81 -15.94 -27.04
C GLU A 634 8.54 -15.49 -27.76
N LEU A 635 7.63 -16.43 -27.97
CA LEU A 635 6.25 -16.19 -28.41
C LEU A 635 5.28 -16.73 -27.36
N ARG A 636 4.52 -15.82 -26.73
CA ARG A 636 3.51 -16.16 -25.73
C ARG A 636 2.11 -15.77 -26.21
N MET A 637 1.17 -16.70 -26.15
CA MET A 637 -0.23 -16.48 -26.45
C MET A 637 -1.12 -16.98 -25.31
N ASP A 638 -2.07 -16.16 -24.89
CA ASP A 638 -2.99 -16.47 -23.81
C ASP A 638 -4.41 -16.08 -24.23
N GLU A 639 -5.37 -17.01 -24.24
CA GLU A 639 -6.75 -16.71 -24.63
C GLU A 639 -7.74 -17.55 -23.81
N ASN A 640 -8.50 -16.92 -22.92
CA ASN A 640 -9.40 -17.63 -22.01
C ASN A 640 -10.88 -17.59 -22.46
N ASP A 641 -11.21 -16.81 -23.49
CA ASP A 641 -12.59 -16.68 -23.99
C ASP A 641 -12.93 -17.67 -25.13
N THR A 642 -13.84 -18.61 -24.83
CA THR A 642 -14.43 -19.59 -25.77
C THR A 642 -15.06 -18.98 -27.02
N GLY A 643 -15.68 -17.80 -26.91
CA GLY A 643 -16.38 -17.15 -28.03
C GLY A 643 -15.44 -16.54 -29.07
N SER A 644 -14.16 -16.41 -28.73
CA SER A 644 -13.16 -15.74 -29.53
C SER A 644 -12.44 -16.64 -30.54
N PHE A 645 -12.48 -17.96 -30.41
CA PHE A 645 -11.48 -18.75 -31.12
C PHE A 645 -11.86 -19.16 -32.56
N THR A 646 -13.15 -19.21 -32.91
CA THR A 646 -13.65 -19.77 -34.18
C THR A 646 -13.13 -19.07 -35.45
N GLY A 647 -12.74 -17.80 -35.37
CA GLY A 647 -12.29 -17.02 -36.52
C GLY A 647 -10.87 -17.35 -37.02
N ILE A 648 -9.94 -17.70 -36.12
CA ILE A 648 -8.53 -17.99 -36.50
C ILE A 648 -8.43 -19.38 -37.16
N LEU A 649 -9.30 -20.30 -36.76
CA LEU A 649 -9.34 -21.65 -37.30
C LEU A 649 -9.76 -21.72 -38.78
N GLY A 650 -10.38 -20.67 -39.33
CA GLY A 650 -10.72 -20.57 -40.75
C GLY A 650 -9.63 -20.01 -41.66
N ILE A 651 -8.53 -19.47 -41.11
CA ILE A 651 -7.45 -18.86 -41.89
C ILE A 651 -6.58 -19.96 -42.55
N GLU A 652 -6.34 -19.85 -43.86
CA GLU A 652 -5.52 -20.80 -44.64
C GLU A 652 -4.06 -20.83 -44.12
N ASP A 653 -3.48 -22.04 -44.06
CA ASP A 653 -2.19 -22.32 -43.39
C ASP A 653 -0.98 -21.56 -43.96
N LYS A 654 -1.09 -20.90 -45.11
CA LYS A 654 0.06 -20.37 -45.88
C LYS A 654 0.70 -19.10 -45.29
N ASN A 655 0.02 -18.40 -44.37
CA ASN A 655 0.39 -17.02 -44.03
C ASN A 655 1.03 -16.81 -42.64
N ILE A 656 1.09 -17.84 -41.79
CA ILE A 656 1.68 -17.77 -40.43
C ILE A 656 3.13 -18.30 -40.39
N VAL A 657 3.60 -18.90 -41.49
CA VAL A 657 4.71 -19.87 -41.50
C VAL A 657 6.12 -19.26 -41.53
N GLY A 658 6.27 -18.03 -42.02
CA GLY A 658 7.58 -17.51 -42.44
C GLY A 658 8.64 -17.29 -41.34
N TRP A 659 8.23 -16.95 -40.10
CA TRP A 659 9.16 -16.56 -39.03
C TRP A 659 9.10 -17.44 -37.77
N VAL A 660 8.03 -18.21 -37.60
CA VAL A 660 7.81 -19.01 -36.38
C VAL A 660 8.84 -20.14 -36.24
N GLY A 661 9.43 -20.59 -37.36
CA GLY A 661 10.50 -21.60 -37.35
C GLY A 661 11.81 -21.17 -36.66
N LYS A 662 11.99 -19.88 -36.37
CA LYS A 662 13.15 -19.33 -35.66
C LYS A 662 12.86 -19.02 -34.18
N VAL A 663 11.73 -19.49 -33.64
CA VAL A 663 11.30 -19.19 -32.27
C VAL A 663 11.94 -20.16 -31.28
N LYS A 664 12.68 -19.64 -30.29
CA LYS A 664 13.31 -20.48 -29.26
C LYS A 664 12.30 -21.01 -28.22
N ARG A 665 11.41 -20.16 -27.73
CA ARG A 665 10.40 -20.53 -26.72
C ARG A 665 8.99 -20.21 -27.18
N LEU A 666 8.11 -21.20 -27.06
CA LEU A 666 6.70 -21.12 -27.41
C LEU A 666 5.85 -21.41 -26.17
N GLU A 667 4.94 -20.50 -25.83
CA GLU A 667 4.04 -20.65 -24.67
C GLU A 667 2.60 -20.34 -25.08
N PHE A 668 1.71 -21.33 -24.92
CA PHE A 668 0.29 -21.20 -25.23
C PHE A 668 -0.56 -21.53 -24.00
N SER A 669 -1.50 -20.65 -23.67
CA SER A 669 -2.49 -20.90 -22.63
C SER A 669 -3.93 -20.74 -23.11
N GLY A 670 -4.83 -21.51 -22.51
CA GLY A 670 -6.25 -21.49 -22.82
C GLY A 670 -6.54 -21.96 -24.26
N HIS A 671 -7.45 -21.28 -24.95
CA HIS A 671 -7.82 -21.57 -26.34
C HIS A 671 -6.69 -21.36 -27.34
N ALA A 672 -5.67 -20.54 -27.01
CA ALA A 672 -4.54 -20.28 -27.89
C ALA A 672 -3.76 -21.55 -28.27
N VAL A 673 -3.86 -22.60 -27.45
CA VAL A 673 -3.30 -23.94 -27.70
C VAL A 673 -3.72 -24.47 -29.08
N ASN A 674 -4.95 -24.23 -29.50
CA ASN A 674 -5.46 -24.71 -30.79
C ASN A 674 -4.87 -23.99 -32.03
N ILE A 675 -4.09 -22.92 -31.86
CA ILE A 675 -3.39 -22.25 -32.98
C ILE A 675 -2.16 -23.03 -33.38
N PHE A 676 -1.57 -23.77 -32.44
CA PHE A 676 -0.28 -24.41 -32.63
C PHE A 676 -0.15 -25.24 -33.92
N PRO A 677 -1.13 -26.08 -34.32
CA PRO A 677 -1.05 -26.84 -35.58
C PRO A 677 -0.92 -25.97 -36.83
N LYS A 678 -1.36 -24.71 -36.76
CA LYS A 678 -1.39 -23.76 -37.88
C LYS A 678 -0.12 -22.91 -38.01
N LEU A 679 0.83 -23.05 -37.09
CA LEU A 679 2.08 -22.29 -37.12
C LEU A 679 3.05 -22.77 -38.22
N GLY A 680 2.74 -23.88 -38.90
CA GLY A 680 3.52 -24.38 -40.04
C GLY A 680 4.94 -24.81 -39.66
N LEU A 681 5.12 -25.41 -38.48
CA LEU A 681 6.42 -25.90 -38.05
C LEU A 681 6.92 -27.03 -38.98
N ASN A 682 8.22 -27.07 -39.29
CA ASN A 682 8.84 -28.06 -40.17
C ASN A 682 9.97 -28.83 -39.45
N GLU A 683 10.67 -29.72 -40.16
CA GLU A 683 11.74 -30.57 -39.61
C GLU A 683 13.01 -29.82 -39.19
N GLU A 684 13.24 -28.63 -39.75
CA GLU A 684 14.43 -27.81 -39.51
C GLU A 684 14.31 -26.93 -38.26
N ASN A 685 13.11 -26.83 -37.68
CA ASN A 685 12.87 -25.99 -36.51
C ASN A 685 13.50 -26.59 -35.24
N GLU A 686 14.23 -25.75 -34.50
CA GLU A 686 14.84 -26.09 -33.22
C GLU A 686 14.23 -25.26 -32.09
N ILE A 687 13.36 -25.87 -31.28
CA ILE A 687 12.65 -25.24 -30.17
C ILE A 687 13.34 -25.57 -28.85
N GLU A 688 13.77 -24.56 -28.09
CA GLU A 688 14.37 -24.75 -26.77
C GLU A 688 13.34 -25.12 -25.70
N GLU A 689 12.12 -24.57 -25.79
CA GLU A 689 11.05 -24.83 -24.82
C GLU A 689 9.65 -24.63 -25.42
N LEU A 690 8.78 -25.65 -25.28
CA LEU A 690 7.37 -25.59 -25.65
C LEU A 690 6.50 -25.81 -24.40
N VAL A 691 5.60 -24.86 -24.13
CA VAL A 691 4.72 -24.87 -22.97
C VAL A 691 3.26 -24.78 -23.42
N PHE A 692 2.45 -25.74 -22.99
CA PHE A 692 0.99 -25.69 -23.11
C PHE A 692 0.34 -25.72 -21.74
N PHE A 693 -0.66 -24.86 -21.55
CA PHE A 693 -1.40 -24.74 -20.31
C PHE A 693 -2.90 -24.55 -20.56
N SER A 694 -3.75 -25.37 -19.94
CA SER A 694 -5.20 -25.20 -20.07
C SER A 694 -5.95 -25.78 -18.88
N HIS A 695 -6.95 -25.05 -18.38
CA HIS A 695 -7.86 -25.49 -17.32
C HIS A 695 -9.12 -26.23 -17.81
N GLY A 696 -9.26 -26.44 -19.12
CA GLY A 696 -10.50 -26.99 -19.69
C GLY A 696 -10.26 -27.80 -20.95
N PHE A 697 -11.10 -28.80 -21.21
CA PHE A 697 -11.05 -29.59 -22.43
C PHE A 697 -11.52 -28.80 -23.65
N GLU A 698 -12.47 -27.88 -23.44
CA GLU A 698 -12.98 -26.93 -24.42
C GLU A 698 -11.87 -26.08 -25.06
N HIS A 699 -10.76 -25.87 -24.35
CA HIS A 699 -9.60 -25.14 -24.82
C HIS A 699 -8.73 -25.93 -25.82
N ILE A 700 -8.86 -27.26 -25.92
CA ILE A 700 -8.00 -28.12 -26.76
C ILE A 700 -8.78 -28.98 -27.77
N VAL A 701 -10.08 -28.76 -27.91
CA VAL A 701 -10.98 -29.59 -28.73
C VAL A 701 -10.48 -29.76 -30.16
N GLU A 702 -9.97 -28.70 -30.79
CA GLU A 702 -9.50 -28.78 -32.17
C GLU A 702 -8.21 -29.57 -32.28
N MET A 703 -7.28 -29.42 -31.33
CA MET A 703 -6.09 -30.28 -31.27
C MET A 703 -6.48 -31.75 -31.12
N LEU A 704 -7.47 -32.06 -30.26
CA LEU A 704 -7.91 -33.45 -30.05
C LEU A 704 -8.57 -34.08 -31.29
N ARG A 705 -9.19 -33.27 -32.17
CA ARG A 705 -9.76 -33.73 -33.45
C ARG A 705 -8.70 -34.10 -34.49
N THR A 706 -7.46 -33.64 -34.33
CA THR A 706 -6.38 -34.00 -35.25
C THR A 706 -6.04 -35.49 -35.14
N LYS A 707 -5.47 -36.05 -36.20
CA LYS A 707 -5.00 -37.45 -36.17
C LYS A 707 -3.80 -37.56 -35.24
N ASP A 708 -3.64 -38.71 -34.60
CA ASP A 708 -2.47 -38.98 -33.78
C ASP A 708 -1.18 -38.83 -34.60
N SER A 709 -0.13 -38.29 -33.96
CA SER A 709 1.15 -38.00 -34.59
C SER A 709 1.08 -37.11 -35.85
N SER A 710 0.02 -36.30 -36.00
CA SER A 710 -0.15 -35.41 -37.15
C SER A 710 0.46 -34.01 -36.96
N ILE A 711 0.74 -33.62 -35.71
CA ILE A 711 1.26 -32.29 -35.38
C ILE A 711 2.78 -32.38 -35.23
N TRP A 712 3.49 -31.86 -36.23
CA TRP A 712 4.95 -31.86 -36.24
C TRP A 712 5.52 -30.69 -35.44
N ILE A 713 6.49 -30.96 -34.55
CA ILE A 713 7.13 -29.92 -33.70
C ILE A 713 8.61 -29.70 -34.08
N GLY A 714 9.23 -30.60 -34.85
CA GLY A 714 10.66 -30.52 -35.17
C GLY A 714 11.55 -31.07 -34.05
N LYS A 715 12.71 -30.45 -33.83
CA LYS A 715 13.62 -30.75 -32.71
C LYS A 715 13.24 -29.90 -31.50
N MET A 716 13.21 -30.50 -30.32
CA MET A 716 12.76 -29.84 -29.10
C MET A 716 13.53 -30.32 -27.87
N ARG A 717 14.02 -29.36 -27.07
CA ARG A 717 14.76 -29.67 -25.83
C ARG A 717 13.83 -29.87 -24.63
N ARG A 718 12.80 -29.04 -24.46
CA ARG A 718 11.91 -29.09 -23.29
C ARG A 718 10.44 -28.99 -23.66
N LEU A 719 9.63 -29.91 -23.13
CA LEU A 719 8.17 -29.92 -23.28
C LEU A 719 7.49 -29.84 -21.92
N LYS A 720 6.57 -28.89 -21.77
CA LYS A 720 5.75 -28.74 -20.56
C LYS A 720 4.28 -28.78 -20.93
N LEU A 721 3.55 -29.78 -20.45
CA LEU A 721 2.10 -29.88 -20.60
C LEU A 721 1.45 -29.82 -19.21
N ARG A 722 0.46 -28.93 -19.06
CA ARG A 722 -0.25 -28.71 -17.80
C ARG A 722 -1.74 -28.92 -17.98
N ASN A 723 -2.35 -29.58 -17.01
CA ASN A 723 -3.79 -29.86 -16.92
C ASN A 723 -4.30 -30.53 -18.20
N SER A 724 -5.41 -30.07 -18.80
CA SER A 724 -6.04 -30.79 -19.91
C SER A 724 -5.13 -30.95 -21.14
N THR A 725 -4.09 -30.11 -21.28
CA THR A 725 -3.16 -30.17 -22.42
C THR A 725 -2.35 -31.47 -22.48
N ILE A 726 -2.28 -32.27 -21.40
CA ILE A 726 -1.63 -33.59 -21.44
C ILE A 726 -2.26 -34.51 -22.51
N GLU A 727 -3.56 -34.35 -22.77
CA GLU A 727 -4.33 -35.15 -23.73
C GLU A 727 -3.94 -34.87 -25.19
N ILE A 728 -3.20 -33.79 -25.46
CA ILE A 728 -2.67 -33.52 -26.81
C ILE A 728 -1.40 -34.32 -27.11
N LEU A 729 -0.78 -34.93 -26.10
CA LEU A 729 0.52 -35.61 -26.23
C LEU A 729 0.53 -36.70 -27.34
N PRO A 730 -0.52 -37.53 -27.55
CA PRO A 730 -0.57 -38.49 -28.67
C PRO A 730 -0.67 -37.82 -30.05
N LYS A 731 -1.09 -36.55 -30.11
CA LYS A 731 -1.24 -35.78 -31.35
C LYS A 731 0.09 -35.23 -31.86
N LEU A 732 1.06 -35.09 -30.96
CA LEU A 732 2.38 -34.55 -31.23
C LEU A 732 3.30 -35.58 -31.89
N ARG A 733 4.18 -35.11 -32.78
CA ARG A 733 5.23 -35.89 -33.44
C ARG A 733 6.54 -35.12 -33.44
N LEU A 734 7.60 -35.79 -32.98
CA LEU A 734 8.97 -35.28 -32.97
C LEU A 734 9.85 -35.97 -34.01
N ASN A 735 11.00 -35.38 -34.29
CA ASN A 735 12.07 -36.03 -35.03
C ASN A 735 12.58 -37.27 -34.27
N GLU A 736 12.83 -38.38 -34.98
CA GLU A 736 13.29 -39.66 -34.38
C GLU A 736 14.65 -39.53 -33.68
N GLU A 737 15.48 -38.58 -34.10
CA GLU A 737 16.79 -38.29 -33.49
C GLU A 737 16.69 -37.32 -32.30
N ASN A 738 15.48 -36.87 -31.93
CA ASN A 738 15.32 -35.86 -30.89
C ASN A 738 15.57 -36.44 -29.49
N VAL A 739 16.45 -35.78 -28.72
CA VAL A 739 16.67 -36.06 -27.30
C VAL A 739 15.98 -34.98 -26.48
N ILE A 740 14.94 -35.36 -25.72
CA ILE A 740 14.24 -34.44 -24.84
C ILE A 740 15.05 -34.29 -23.55
N GLU A 741 15.53 -33.07 -23.27
CA GLU A 741 16.22 -32.75 -22.03
C GLU A 741 15.27 -32.74 -20.83
N GLU A 742 14.04 -32.25 -21.03
CA GLU A 742 13.01 -32.21 -19.97
C GLU A 742 11.60 -32.42 -20.52
N LEU A 743 10.89 -33.41 -19.99
CA LEU A 743 9.46 -33.62 -20.17
C LEU A 743 8.77 -33.39 -18.83
N ASP A 744 7.93 -32.36 -18.73
CA ASP A 744 7.20 -31.99 -17.51
C ASP A 744 5.70 -32.01 -17.75
N LEU A 745 5.01 -32.98 -17.15
CA LEU A 745 3.58 -33.17 -17.25
C LEU A 745 2.97 -32.99 -15.86
N SER A 746 1.94 -32.14 -15.72
CA SER A 746 1.18 -32.13 -14.46
C SER A 746 -0.30 -31.91 -14.65
N ALA A 747 -1.11 -32.64 -13.90
CA ALA A 747 -2.56 -32.49 -13.90
C ALA A 747 -3.08 -32.35 -12.46
N GLU A 748 -3.89 -31.32 -12.23
CA GLU A 748 -4.51 -31.05 -10.93
C GLU A 748 -5.74 -31.93 -10.65
N GLU A 749 -6.40 -32.40 -11.71
CA GLU A 749 -7.60 -33.24 -11.65
C GLU A 749 -7.47 -34.52 -12.50
N ALA A 750 -8.15 -35.59 -12.09
CA ALA A 750 -8.09 -36.90 -12.75
C ALA A 750 -8.69 -36.88 -14.16
N GLU A 751 -9.68 -36.03 -14.40
CA GLU A 751 -10.34 -35.92 -15.71
C GLU A 751 -9.36 -35.52 -16.82
N TYR A 752 -8.34 -34.70 -16.51
CA TYR A 752 -7.36 -34.21 -17.48
C TYR A 752 -6.38 -35.27 -18.00
N VAL A 753 -6.43 -36.48 -17.47
CA VAL A 753 -5.62 -37.62 -17.95
C VAL A 753 -6.47 -38.84 -18.31
N ALA A 754 -7.80 -38.72 -18.24
CA ALA A 754 -8.71 -39.84 -18.41
C ALA A 754 -8.70 -40.40 -19.85
N GLY A 755 -8.53 -39.55 -20.86
CA GLY A 755 -8.42 -39.98 -22.26
C GLY A 755 -7.11 -40.75 -22.49
N MET A 756 -6.00 -40.27 -21.92
CA MET A 756 -4.71 -40.96 -21.92
C MET A 756 -4.79 -42.33 -21.22
N LEU A 757 -5.61 -42.45 -20.18
CA LEU A 757 -5.89 -43.71 -19.47
C LEU A 757 -6.92 -44.61 -20.18
N GLY A 758 -7.71 -44.10 -21.11
CA GLY A 758 -8.70 -44.89 -21.86
C GLY A 758 -8.12 -45.67 -23.05
N VAL A 759 -6.93 -45.32 -23.52
CA VAL A 759 -6.31 -45.96 -24.70
C VAL A 759 -5.81 -47.36 -24.34
N GLU A 760 -6.23 -48.41 -25.06
CA GLU A 760 -5.82 -49.82 -24.79
C GLU A 760 -4.33 -50.10 -25.06
N ASN A 761 -3.67 -49.23 -25.83
CA ASN A 761 -2.26 -49.40 -26.22
C ASN A 761 -1.31 -48.94 -25.10
N LYS A 762 -0.40 -49.82 -24.66
CA LYS A 762 0.54 -49.55 -23.55
C LYS A 762 1.71 -48.64 -23.94
N ASN A 763 1.90 -48.35 -25.22
CA ASN A 763 3.00 -47.53 -25.72
C ASN A 763 2.50 -46.35 -26.57
N ILE A 764 1.74 -45.47 -25.93
CA ILE A 764 1.11 -44.30 -26.59
C ILE A 764 2.17 -43.32 -27.12
N LEU A 765 3.35 -43.32 -26.49
CA LEU A 765 4.43 -42.37 -26.76
C LEU A 765 5.68 -43.07 -27.30
N GLY A 766 5.52 -44.11 -28.12
CA GLY A 766 6.65 -44.86 -28.70
C GLY A 766 7.62 -44.02 -29.56
N TRP A 767 7.28 -42.76 -29.86
CA TRP A 767 8.17 -41.78 -30.48
C TRP A 767 9.12 -41.09 -29.48
N ILE A 768 8.84 -41.15 -28.17
CA ILE A 768 9.72 -40.65 -27.10
C ILE A 768 10.78 -41.72 -26.80
N ARG A 769 11.83 -41.78 -27.62
CA ARG A 769 12.93 -42.74 -27.42
C ARG A 769 13.84 -42.36 -26.25
N ASN A 770 14.23 -41.09 -26.18
CA ASN A 770 15.25 -40.60 -25.25
C ASN A 770 14.77 -39.38 -24.44
N VAL A 771 14.67 -39.54 -23.11
CA VAL A 771 14.31 -38.46 -22.17
C VAL A 771 15.32 -38.43 -21.04
N LYS A 772 16.00 -37.29 -20.88
CA LYS A 772 16.96 -37.11 -19.78
C LYS A 772 16.26 -36.82 -18.46
N LYS A 773 15.26 -35.94 -18.44
CA LYS A 773 14.50 -35.59 -17.23
C LYS A 773 13.01 -35.75 -17.45
N LEU A 774 12.37 -36.55 -16.60
CA LEU A 774 10.93 -36.76 -16.62
C LEU A 774 10.33 -36.29 -15.29
N LYS A 775 9.39 -35.35 -15.36
CA LYS A 775 8.65 -34.82 -14.21
C LYS A 775 7.17 -35.05 -14.40
N LEU A 776 6.55 -35.76 -13.46
CA LEU A 776 5.11 -36.01 -13.43
C LEU A 776 4.53 -35.48 -12.13
N GLY A 777 3.56 -34.56 -12.25
CA GLY A 777 2.90 -33.89 -11.13
C GLY A 777 1.41 -34.21 -11.03
N GLY A 778 0.91 -34.42 -9.81
CA GLY A 778 -0.51 -34.68 -9.54
C GLY A 778 -1.01 -35.94 -10.25
N HIS A 779 -2.17 -35.86 -10.90
CA HIS A 779 -2.79 -36.99 -11.61
C HIS A 779 -2.01 -37.42 -12.86
N ALA A 780 -1.05 -36.61 -13.36
CA ALA A 780 -0.15 -37.02 -14.44
C ALA A 780 0.78 -38.18 -14.04
N VAL A 781 0.89 -38.51 -12.75
CA VAL A 781 1.62 -39.70 -12.32
C VAL A 781 0.96 -40.98 -12.82
N ASN A 782 -0.38 -41.04 -12.90
CA ASN A 782 -1.11 -42.23 -13.36
C ASN A 782 -0.81 -42.61 -14.83
N ILE A 783 -0.35 -41.66 -15.66
CA ILE A 783 0.01 -41.96 -17.05
C ILE A 783 1.44 -42.51 -17.19
N PHE A 784 2.25 -42.54 -16.12
CA PHE A 784 3.63 -43.02 -16.16
C PHE A 784 3.80 -44.39 -16.82
N PRO A 785 2.97 -45.42 -16.53
CA PRO A 785 3.08 -46.73 -17.18
C PRO A 785 2.89 -46.72 -18.70
N ARG A 786 2.28 -45.66 -19.24
CA ARG A 786 1.90 -45.51 -20.65
C ARG A 786 2.90 -44.69 -21.47
N ILE A 787 3.89 -44.07 -20.81
CA ILE A 787 4.93 -43.27 -21.47
C ILE A 787 5.88 -44.16 -22.28
N GLY A 788 6.01 -45.44 -21.95
CA GLY A 788 6.71 -46.42 -22.80
C GLY A 788 8.18 -46.10 -23.04
N LEU A 789 8.95 -45.91 -21.95
CA LEU A 789 10.39 -45.63 -22.01
C LEU A 789 11.15 -46.78 -22.71
N HIS A 790 12.05 -46.45 -23.63
CA HIS A 790 12.89 -47.42 -24.34
C HIS A 790 13.82 -48.20 -23.37
N GLU A 791 14.15 -49.45 -23.69
CA GLU A 791 15.01 -50.30 -22.84
C GLU A 791 16.40 -49.71 -22.62
N GLU A 792 16.92 -49.00 -23.64
CA GLU A 792 18.24 -48.35 -23.63
C GLU A 792 18.22 -46.90 -23.10
N ASN A 793 17.05 -46.38 -22.66
CA ASN A 793 16.98 -44.99 -22.22
C ASN A 793 17.71 -44.78 -20.87
N GLU A 794 18.57 -43.76 -20.83
CA GLU A 794 19.30 -43.33 -19.65
C GLU A 794 18.70 -42.04 -19.06
N ILE A 795 17.92 -42.18 -17.99
CA ILE A 795 17.26 -41.06 -17.31
C ILE A 795 18.22 -40.43 -16.29
N GLU A 796 18.56 -39.17 -16.50
CA GLU A 796 19.32 -38.38 -15.52
C GLU A 796 18.49 -38.09 -14.27
N GLU A 797 17.18 -37.82 -14.41
CA GLU A 797 16.30 -37.49 -13.29
C GLU A 797 14.82 -37.88 -13.54
N LEU A 798 14.25 -38.68 -12.66
CA LEU A 798 12.81 -38.95 -12.58
C LEU A 798 12.21 -38.29 -11.32
N VAL A 799 11.22 -37.42 -11.51
CA VAL A 799 10.48 -36.78 -10.42
C VAL A 799 9.00 -37.14 -10.51
N LEU A 800 8.49 -37.82 -9.49
CA LEU A 800 7.05 -38.06 -9.32
C LEU A 800 6.57 -37.31 -8.07
N ASP A 801 5.59 -36.42 -8.26
CA ASP A 801 5.13 -35.52 -7.20
C ASP A 801 3.59 -35.48 -7.15
N THR A 802 3.01 -36.14 -6.16
CA THR A 802 1.56 -36.15 -5.94
C THR A 802 1.22 -35.36 -4.68
N TYR A 803 0.75 -34.13 -4.84
CA TYR A 803 0.34 -33.26 -3.73
C TYR A 803 -0.97 -33.76 -3.10
N ASN A 804 -0.89 -34.33 -1.89
CA ASN A 804 -2.00 -34.56 -0.94
C ASN A 804 -3.23 -35.39 -1.39
N LYS A 805 -3.39 -35.79 -2.66
CA LYS A 805 -4.51 -36.63 -3.15
C LYS A 805 -4.04 -38.07 -3.42
N HIS A 806 -4.67 -39.06 -2.77
CA HIS A 806 -4.37 -40.50 -2.98
C HIS A 806 -4.73 -40.98 -4.38
N GLU A 807 -5.77 -40.41 -4.97
CA GLU A 807 -6.27 -40.76 -6.31
C GLU A 807 -5.23 -40.56 -7.43
N CYS A 808 -4.19 -39.75 -7.19
CA CYS A 808 -3.11 -39.52 -8.15
C CYS A 808 -2.23 -40.76 -8.42
N VAL A 809 -2.37 -41.84 -7.64
CA VAL A 809 -1.61 -43.09 -7.83
C VAL A 809 -2.50 -44.34 -7.96
N ALA A 810 -3.83 -44.17 -7.95
CA ALA A 810 -4.78 -45.28 -7.86
C ALA A 810 -4.64 -46.31 -9.00
N GLU A 811 -4.33 -45.85 -10.22
CA GLU A 811 -4.10 -46.74 -11.37
C GLU A 811 -2.84 -47.60 -11.20
N ILE A 812 -1.84 -47.11 -10.48
CA ILE A 812 -0.53 -47.77 -10.32
C ILE A 812 -0.54 -48.72 -9.12
N GLU A 813 -1.31 -48.44 -8.06
CA GLU A 813 -1.37 -49.27 -6.85
C GLU A 813 -1.81 -50.71 -7.14
N GLY A 814 -2.76 -50.88 -8.07
CA GLY A 814 -3.27 -52.18 -8.50
C GLY A 814 -2.33 -52.99 -9.41
N MET A 815 -1.23 -52.40 -9.88
CA MET A 815 -0.30 -53.08 -10.79
C MET A 815 0.56 -54.13 -10.06
N GLU A 816 1.12 -55.09 -10.79
CA GLU A 816 2.06 -56.07 -10.22
C GLU A 816 3.38 -55.41 -9.78
N ARG A 817 4.14 -56.05 -8.88
CA ARG A 817 5.48 -55.56 -8.49
C ARG A 817 6.41 -55.55 -9.70
N ASN A 818 7.31 -54.55 -9.76
CA ASN A 818 8.27 -54.40 -10.87
C ASN A 818 7.63 -54.37 -12.27
N SER A 819 6.38 -53.88 -12.38
CA SER A 819 5.64 -53.85 -13.64
C SER A 819 5.93 -52.59 -14.47
N ILE A 820 6.45 -51.53 -13.86
CA ILE A 820 6.75 -50.26 -14.54
C ILE A 820 8.25 -50.20 -14.82
N TRP A 821 8.62 -50.36 -16.09
CA TRP A 821 10.01 -50.22 -16.51
C TRP A 821 10.48 -48.77 -16.44
N THR A 822 11.63 -48.53 -15.80
CA THR A 822 12.19 -47.18 -15.62
C THR A 822 13.54 -46.94 -16.31
N GLY A 823 14.12 -47.97 -16.94
CA GLY A 823 15.42 -47.88 -17.61
C GLY A 823 16.60 -47.74 -16.65
N LYS A 824 17.74 -47.23 -17.17
CA LYS A 824 18.90 -46.84 -16.36
C LYS A 824 18.66 -45.45 -15.78
N MET A 825 18.88 -45.26 -14.48
CA MET A 825 18.54 -44.00 -13.81
C MET A 825 19.61 -43.48 -12.86
N LYS A 826 19.92 -42.18 -12.94
CA LYS A 826 20.86 -41.51 -12.04
C LYS A 826 20.18 -40.93 -10.80
N ARG A 827 19.03 -40.26 -10.92
CA ARG A 827 18.34 -39.65 -9.77
C ARG A 827 16.84 -39.97 -9.77
N LEU A 828 16.33 -40.41 -8.62
CA LEU A 828 14.91 -40.68 -8.40
C LEU A 828 14.38 -39.83 -7.23
N LYS A 829 13.35 -39.02 -7.49
CA LYS A 829 12.67 -38.22 -6.47
C LYS A 829 11.18 -38.54 -6.42
N LEU A 830 10.72 -39.04 -5.27
CA LEU A 830 9.31 -39.34 -5.01
C LEU A 830 8.79 -38.48 -3.87
N THR A 831 7.69 -37.77 -4.08
CA THR A 831 7.06 -36.90 -3.08
C THR A 831 5.57 -37.20 -2.91
N GLY A 832 5.09 -37.24 -1.67
CA GLY A 832 3.68 -37.53 -1.36
C GLY A 832 3.32 -39.00 -1.60
N TYR A 833 2.09 -39.26 -2.06
CA TYR A 833 1.62 -40.61 -2.42
C TYR A 833 2.46 -41.30 -3.51
N ALA A 834 3.23 -40.56 -4.31
CA ALA A 834 4.18 -41.12 -5.27
C ALA A 834 5.24 -42.01 -4.61
N VAL A 835 5.51 -41.84 -3.31
CA VAL A 835 6.38 -42.75 -2.56
C VAL A 835 5.84 -44.18 -2.62
N GLY A 836 4.52 -44.37 -2.51
CA GLY A 836 3.88 -45.69 -2.57
C GLY A 836 4.04 -46.45 -3.90
N ILE A 837 4.47 -45.77 -4.97
CA ILE A 837 4.72 -46.38 -6.28
C ILE A 837 6.04 -47.15 -6.31
N LEU A 838 6.97 -46.89 -5.37
CA LEU A 838 8.31 -47.47 -5.39
C LEU A 838 8.37 -49.00 -5.60
N PRO A 839 7.52 -49.84 -4.97
CA PRO A 839 7.51 -51.31 -5.20
C PRO A 839 7.09 -51.73 -6.62
N LYS A 840 6.48 -50.84 -7.38
CA LYS A 840 6.01 -51.09 -8.75
C LYS A 840 7.06 -50.74 -9.80
N LEU A 841 8.09 -49.96 -9.43
CA LEU A 841 9.15 -49.53 -10.32
C LEU A 841 10.19 -50.65 -10.51
N ARG A 842 10.47 -50.99 -11.76
CA ARG A 842 11.56 -51.88 -12.16
C ARG A 842 12.75 -51.05 -12.62
N ILE A 843 13.76 -50.99 -11.77
CA ILE A 843 15.05 -50.32 -12.04
C ILE A 843 15.97 -51.30 -12.78
N HIS A 844 16.75 -50.84 -13.75
CA HIS A 844 17.69 -51.70 -14.46
C HIS A 844 18.83 -52.18 -13.54
N GLY A 845 19.22 -53.45 -13.61
CA GLY A 845 20.25 -54.11 -12.79
C GLY A 845 21.61 -53.40 -12.76
N GLU A 846 22.01 -52.86 -13.91
CA GLU A 846 23.24 -52.08 -14.10
C GLU A 846 23.16 -50.62 -13.63
N SER A 847 22.03 -50.17 -13.09
CA SER A 847 21.90 -48.78 -12.65
C SER A 847 22.78 -48.50 -11.44
N VAL A 848 23.62 -47.48 -11.53
CA VAL A 848 24.33 -46.89 -10.40
C VAL A 848 23.69 -45.54 -10.12
N MET A 849 22.79 -45.51 -9.12
CA MET A 849 22.02 -44.32 -8.79
C MET A 849 22.86 -43.32 -7.98
N GLU A 850 22.91 -42.06 -8.41
CA GLU A 850 23.55 -40.96 -7.70
C GLU A 850 22.76 -40.58 -6.44
N GLU A 851 21.43 -40.43 -6.57
CA GLU A 851 20.56 -39.99 -5.47
C GLU A 851 19.15 -40.58 -5.53
N LEU A 852 18.70 -41.15 -4.41
CA LEU A 852 17.29 -41.47 -4.14
C LEU A 852 16.75 -40.52 -3.08
N ARG A 853 15.74 -39.73 -3.42
CA ARG A 853 15.06 -38.82 -2.50
C ARG A 853 13.61 -39.19 -2.32
N LEU A 854 13.25 -39.61 -1.11
CA LEU A 854 11.87 -39.93 -0.74
C LEU A 854 11.37 -38.90 0.28
N LYS A 855 10.21 -38.30 0.02
CA LYS A 855 9.61 -37.30 0.91
C LYS A 855 8.15 -37.60 1.18
N ALA A 856 7.84 -37.94 2.43
CA ALA A 856 6.48 -38.17 2.89
C ALA A 856 6.18 -37.30 4.11
N LYS A 857 5.27 -36.34 3.97
CA LYS A 857 4.82 -35.46 5.07
C LYS A 857 3.71 -36.07 5.94
N HIS A 858 3.06 -37.12 5.46
CA HIS A 858 1.95 -37.80 6.14
C HIS A 858 2.19 -39.33 6.11
N PRO A 859 1.86 -40.08 7.17
CA PRO A 859 2.07 -41.54 7.21
C PRO A 859 1.23 -42.28 6.15
N GLY A 860 0.08 -41.72 5.77
CA GLY A 860 -0.76 -42.25 4.70
C GLY A 860 -0.03 -42.47 3.37
N TYR A 861 1.04 -41.71 3.09
CA TYR A 861 1.82 -41.82 1.85
C TYR A 861 2.70 -43.06 1.75
N ILE A 862 2.97 -43.75 2.87
CA ILE A 862 3.86 -44.92 2.93
C ILE A 862 3.11 -46.22 3.26
N THR A 863 1.78 -46.15 3.38
CA THR A 863 0.94 -47.27 3.85
C THR A 863 1.15 -48.54 3.03
N GLU A 864 1.25 -48.43 1.71
CA GLU A 864 1.50 -49.59 0.85
C GLU A 864 2.90 -50.19 1.04
N ILE A 865 3.93 -49.35 1.22
CA ILE A 865 5.30 -49.83 1.47
C ILE A 865 5.42 -50.49 2.85
N LEU A 866 4.68 -50.05 3.86
CA LEU A 866 4.75 -50.67 5.19
C LEU A 866 4.28 -52.15 5.17
N LYS A 867 3.40 -52.52 4.23
CA LYS A 867 2.93 -53.90 4.02
C LYS A 867 3.99 -54.82 3.39
N GLU A 868 5.04 -54.25 2.81
CA GLU A 868 6.11 -54.99 2.15
C GLU A 868 6.96 -55.77 3.16
N GLU A 869 7.64 -56.83 2.70
CA GLU A 869 8.55 -57.58 3.56
C GLU A 869 9.87 -56.81 3.78
N ARG A 870 10.69 -57.26 4.73
CA ARG A 870 11.99 -56.63 4.98
C ARG A 870 12.88 -56.82 3.75
N ASN A 871 13.53 -55.76 3.28
CA ASN A 871 14.39 -55.76 2.09
C ASN A 871 13.71 -56.32 0.82
N SER A 872 12.39 -56.15 0.64
CA SER A 872 11.69 -56.67 -0.55
C SER A 872 11.65 -55.68 -1.72
N ILE A 873 12.01 -54.41 -1.50
CA ILE A 873 12.00 -53.38 -2.55
C ILE A 873 13.43 -53.16 -3.04
N TRP A 874 13.75 -53.74 -4.20
CA TRP A 874 15.08 -53.65 -4.79
C TRP A 874 15.34 -52.28 -5.43
N ILE A 875 16.38 -51.59 -4.96
CA ILE A 875 16.85 -50.29 -5.48
C ILE A 875 18.19 -50.44 -6.23
N GLY A 876 18.99 -51.45 -5.87
CA GLY A 876 20.28 -51.72 -6.48
C GLY A 876 21.42 -50.90 -5.89
N LYS A 877 22.36 -50.44 -6.72
CA LYS A 877 23.57 -49.72 -6.30
C LYS A 877 23.30 -48.21 -6.22
N ILE A 878 23.61 -47.57 -5.08
CA ILE A 878 23.30 -46.15 -4.85
C ILE A 878 24.42 -45.40 -4.11
N ARG A 879 24.68 -44.14 -4.46
CA ARG A 879 25.68 -43.27 -3.78
C ARG A 879 25.09 -42.48 -2.59
N LYS A 880 23.85 -42.00 -2.71
CA LYS A 880 23.19 -41.17 -1.70
C LYS A 880 21.71 -41.49 -1.56
N ILE A 881 21.23 -41.64 -0.33
CA ILE A 881 19.81 -41.77 0.00
C ILE A 881 19.37 -40.63 0.94
N SER A 882 18.22 -40.01 0.63
CA SER A 882 17.64 -38.92 1.42
C SER A 882 16.20 -39.24 1.77
N LEU A 883 15.96 -39.63 3.02
CA LEU A 883 14.64 -39.94 3.58
C LEU A 883 14.14 -38.78 4.44
N GLU A 884 13.13 -38.06 3.94
CA GLU A 884 12.49 -36.93 4.62
C GLU A 884 11.09 -37.31 5.17
N GLY A 885 10.81 -36.88 6.40
CA GLY A 885 9.53 -37.11 7.08
C GLY A 885 9.31 -38.58 7.45
N TYR A 886 8.13 -39.11 7.14
CA TYR A 886 7.73 -40.50 7.46
C TYR A 886 8.48 -41.56 6.64
N THR A 887 9.21 -41.17 5.59
CA THR A 887 9.98 -42.13 4.76
C THR A 887 11.14 -42.80 5.50
N LYS A 888 11.53 -42.31 6.68
CA LYS A 888 12.52 -42.98 7.54
C LYS A 888 12.00 -44.33 8.05
N GLU A 889 10.68 -44.49 8.20
CA GLU A 889 10.07 -45.71 8.73
C GLU A 889 10.13 -46.89 7.73
N ILE A 890 10.37 -46.61 6.46
CA ILE A 890 10.43 -47.61 5.38
C ILE A 890 11.86 -47.97 4.97
N GLU A 891 12.89 -47.43 5.64
CA GLU A 891 14.29 -47.71 5.30
C GLU A 891 14.60 -49.22 5.33
N ASN A 892 14.03 -49.95 6.30
CA ASN A 892 14.20 -51.40 6.43
C ASN A 892 13.48 -52.24 5.36
N LYS A 893 12.70 -51.61 4.48
CA LYS A 893 12.02 -52.27 3.35
C LYS A 893 12.85 -52.19 2.07
N LEU A 894 13.82 -51.27 2.00
CA LEU A 894 14.64 -51.02 0.81
C LEU A 894 15.86 -51.95 0.79
N ASP A 895 16.08 -52.62 -0.33
CA ASP A 895 17.27 -53.42 -0.62
C ASP A 895 18.21 -52.65 -1.55
N PHE A 896 19.31 -52.15 -1.00
CA PHE A 896 20.29 -51.36 -1.73
C PHE A 896 21.73 -51.62 -1.26
N THR A 897 22.68 -51.39 -2.16
CA THR A 897 24.12 -51.38 -1.86
C THR A 897 24.63 -49.95 -1.95
N LEU A 898 25.06 -49.38 -0.81
CA LEU A 898 25.64 -48.04 -0.76
C LEU A 898 27.09 -48.09 -1.31
N ILE A 899 27.37 -47.36 -2.38
CA ILE A 899 28.73 -47.23 -2.92
C ILE A 899 29.35 -45.97 -2.32
N ALA A 900 30.60 -46.08 -1.84
CA ALA A 900 31.36 -44.93 -1.38
C ALA A 900 31.55 -43.93 -2.54
N PRO A 901 31.48 -42.60 -2.30
CA PRO A 901 31.83 -41.64 -3.34
C PRO A 901 33.31 -41.83 -3.71
N ASP A 902 33.59 -42.30 -4.92
CA ASP A 902 34.96 -42.52 -5.39
C ASP A 902 35.80 -41.25 -5.21
N CYS A 903 36.96 -41.39 -4.55
CA CYS A 903 38.06 -40.45 -4.71
C CYS A 903 38.53 -40.53 -6.17
N GLN A 904 38.47 -39.39 -6.85
CA GLN A 904 39.02 -39.05 -8.17
C GLN A 904 39.78 -40.15 -8.95
N GLU A 905 39.37 -40.35 -10.20
CA GLU A 905 40.20 -40.89 -11.28
C GLU A 905 41.55 -40.15 -11.31
N GLU A 906 42.62 -40.81 -10.88
CA GLU A 906 43.98 -40.43 -11.26
C GLU A 906 44.22 -40.93 -12.69
N ASN A 907 44.63 -40.00 -13.55
CA ASN A 907 45.01 -40.24 -14.94
C ASN A 907 46.10 -41.33 -15.04
N GLU A 908 45.77 -42.50 -15.57
CA GLU A 908 46.76 -43.38 -16.20
C GLU A 908 46.81 -43.07 -17.70
N ASP A 909 47.61 -42.08 -18.06
CA ASP A 909 48.19 -41.92 -19.40
C ASP A 909 49.50 -41.10 -19.28
N ALA A 910 50.55 -41.77 -18.81
CA ALA A 910 51.96 -41.36 -18.97
C ALA A 910 52.93 -42.51 -18.70
N ALA A 911 53.11 -43.43 -19.67
CA ALA A 911 54.37 -44.16 -19.92
C ALA A 911 54.36 -44.76 -21.33
#